data_AF-A0A060DI81-F1
#
_entry.id   AF-A0A060DI81-F1
#
_cell.length_a   1.000
_cell.length_b   1.000
_cell.length_c   1.000
_cell.angle_alpha   90.00
_cell.angle_beta   90.00
_cell.angle_gamma   90.00
#
_symmetry.space_group_name_H-M   'P 1'
#
loop_
_entity.id
_entity.type
_entity.pdbx_description
1 polymer ?
#
loop_
_entity_poly.entity_id
_entity_poly.type
_entity_poly.pdbx_seq_one_letter_code
_entity_poly.pdbx_strand_id
1 'polypeptide(L)'
;MRVAVQTIVSERDFGTILSARVEDFGHPLEGDVIRVKASAGALVGRPAPGEVWDVEGEVRDTSWGPQIETTRAVRVMPSGRLVRDFLAAHAPGVGPERAEALWQRFGVSLGDVLSSEDSVPLLAPVLAPDRSNLAPRLAVACVRAWREAAAQTRAMTWLAERGVEDVRIAMRVAHILGPDAVERVADNPYMLVALLPWSKVDELGLQLLAEAGCHVPRRDPRRLVGAVDAVVKRMIADGHTAIPDEILRELVGRALGAAAGSPLLAEAVAAGERNGAIIPGQDVWRAPGCATMESAVAERLHGMLSPAYPSPVEMPTPKALAALLEDFVVDRRSLHPEQQEAVQILLRRPLGCLQGGAGVGKTTTIKAVCDLWERQGGKLVLCALAGKAALRLSQSTKRLAMTLARLLRQLEMRASTVEELSDRTLSKAERERSEKRLSGLAQITPKTLVVVDESSMVDLATIHALLRHMPQGARLLLVGDEAQLPPVGFGLVYHRLVADAAITARLSIVHRQGPKSGIPAAAAALRDGHVPVFADYVGIGEGVSMVEVDEADLPATVERVWCELGGRAGETLIVAATHKGGAGIEEMNRRLHARHVQTRSAAELKGHLGQWFSSHDPVVWLRNDYERGLFNGLLGHIVSIDCEQRSCLVQFDGYGEAHEIGRDDLIDLALAYAITCHRAQGSQVPSVVVPLYRSQVLDPSWLYTAVTRAERQVVLVGARAVLQEALARPWAARRRRVGFAWRGQ
;
A
#
# COMPACT_ATOMS: atom_id res chain seq x y z
N MET A 1 -30.44 25.93 -8.61
CA MET A 1 -29.91 27.29 -8.37
C MET A 1 -28.40 27.22 -8.59
N ARG A 2 -27.87 28.03 -9.51
CA ARG A 2 -26.42 28.04 -9.75
C ARG A 2 -25.69 28.91 -8.75
N VAL A 3 -24.59 28.37 -8.23
CA VAL A 3 -23.74 29.05 -7.24
C VAL A 3 -22.26 28.91 -7.59
N ALA A 4 -21.51 29.98 -7.43
CA ALA A 4 -20.05 30.01 -7.61
C ALA A 4 -19.37 29.93 -6.24
N VAL A 5 -18.56 28.90 -6.01
CA VAL A 5 -17.93 28.66 -4.71
C VAL A 5 -16.86 29.73 -4.45
N GLN A 6 -17.00 30.47 -3.36
CA GLN A 6 -15.99 31.45 -2.94
C GLN A 6 -15.00 30.83 -1.96
N THR A 7 -15.50 30.14 -0.93
CA THR A 7 -14.68 29.51 0.10
C THR A 7 -15.36 28.27 0.66
N ILE A 8 -14.55 27.29 1.06
CA ILE A 8 -15.01 26.14 1.84
C ILE A 8 -15.00 26.52 3.31
N VAL A 9 -16.18 26.56 3.92
CA VAL A 9 -16.36 26.99 5.33
C VAL A 9 -16.13 25.82 6.27
N SER A 10 -16.57 24.61 5.90
CA SER A 10 -16.31 23.38 6.63
C SER A 10 -16.45 22.16 5.71
N GLU A 11 -15.53 21.21 5.78
CA GLU A 11 -15.60 19.93 5.05
C GLU A 11 -15.47 18.78 6.05
N ARG A 12 -16.41 17.83 6.04
CA ARG A 12 -16.42 16.63 6.87
C ARG A 12 -16.94 15.43 6.07
N ASP A 13 -16.68 14.22 6.57
CA ASP A 13 -17.09 12.98 5.88
C ASP A 13 -18.60 12.84 5.64
N PHE A 14 -19.42 13.53 6.43
CA PHE A 14 -20.88 13.51 6.31
C PHE A 14 -21.46 14.72 5.56
N GLY A 15 -20.65 15.69 5.12
CA GLY A 15 -21.10 16.83 4.34
C GLY A 15 -20.16 18.05 4.36
N THR A 16 -20.47 19.01 3.48
CA THR A 16 -19.67 20.22 3.26
C THR A 16 -20.56 21.47 3.38
N ILE A 17 -20.01 22.51 4.00
CA ILE A 17 -20.57 23.85 4.04
C ILE A 17 -19.65 24.77 3.24
N LEU A 18 -20.20 25.44 2.25
CA LEU A 18 -19.50 26.39 1.37
C LEU A 18 -20.17 27.76 1.45
N SER A 19 -19.36 28.80 1.30
CA SER A 19 -19.81 30.15 0.98
C SER A 19 -19.80 30.28 -0.53
N ALA A 20 -20.94 30.59 -1.14
CA ALA A 20 -21.06 30.64 -2.59
C ALA A 20 -21.92 31.84 -3.02
N ARG A 21 -21.55 32.46 -4.14
CA ARG A 21 -22.32 33.54 -4.75
C ARG A 21 -23.39 32.96 -5.65
N VAL A 22 -24.63 33.41 -5.54
CA VAL A 22 -25.73 32.98 -6.43
C VAL A 22 -25.58 33.64 -7.78
N GLU A 23 -25.66 32.84 -8.84
CA GLU A 23 -25.45 33.28 -10.23
C GLU A 23 -26.60 32.90 -11.17
N ASP A 24 -27.75 32.61 -10.59
CA ASP A 24 -28.94 32.24 -11.34
C ASP A 24 -29.69 33.52 -11.78
N PHE A 25 -29.64 33.83 -13.09
CA PHE A 25 -30.16 35.08 -13.65
C PHE A 25 -31.68 35.15 -13.47
N GLY A 26 -32.17 36.18 -12.76
CA GLY A 26 -33.58 36.35 -12.41
C GLY A 26 -34.03 35.65 -11.12
N HIS A 27 -33.10 35.04 -10.37
CA HIS A 27 -33.39 34.50 -9.04
C HIS A 27 -33.41 35.63 -7.98
N PRO A 28 -34.29 35.59 -6.96
CA PRO A 28 -34.40 36.65 -5.95
C PRO A 28 -33.11 36.95 -5.16
N LEU A 29 -32.18 35.99 -5.14
CA LEU A 29 -30.89 36.08 -4.46
C LEU A 29 -29.72 36.32 -5.44
N GLU A 30 -29.98 36.68 -6.69
CA GLU A 30 -28.92 36.90 -7.70
C GLU A 30 -27.86 37.88 -7.20
N GLY A 31 -26.59 37.46 -7.21
CA GLY A 31 -25.45 38.25 -6.74
C GLY A 31 -25.17 38.15 -5.24
N ASP A 32 -26.10 37.63 -4.44
CA ASP A 32 -25.91 37.46 -2.99
C ASP A 32 -24.93 36.33 -2.68
N VAL A 33 -24.22 36.47 -1.56
CA VAL A 33 -23.39 35.40 -0.99
C VAL A 33 -24.22 34.62 0.02
N ILE A 34 -24.40 33.34 -0.25
CA ILE A 34 -25.18 32.42 0.58
C ILE A 34 -24.30 31.32 1.15
N ARG A 35 -24.79 30.64 2.20
CA ARG A 35 -24.21 29.36 2.62
C ARG A 35 -24.91 28.20 1.95
N VAL A 36 -24.14 27.26 1.42
CA VAL A 36 -24.65 26.00 0.87
C VAL A 36 -24.22 24.89 1.81
N LYS A 37 -25.19 24.24 2.46
CA LYS A 37 -24.97 23.10 3.36
C LYS A 37 -25.45 21.84 2.65
N ALA A 38 -24.51 21.01 2.22
CA ALA A 38 -24.82 19.79 1.50
C ALA A 38 -24.28 18.56 2.24
N SER A 39 -25.14 17.55 2.38
CA SER A 39 -24.74 16.25 2.91
C SER A 39 -23.87 15.50 1.90
N ALA A 40 -23.08 14.53 2.36
CA ALA A 40 -22.23 13.72 1.47
C ALA A 40 -23.02 12.98 0.37
N GLY A 41 -24.29 12.62 0.62
CA GLY A 41 -25.17 12.01 -0.39
C GLY A 41 -25.82 13.00 -1.36
N ALA A 42 -25.91 14.28 -0.97
CA ALA A 42 -26.44 15.33 -1.85
C ALA A 42 -25.36 15.90 -2.78
N LEU A 43 -24.08 15.84 -2.40
CA LEU A 43 -22.95 16.35 -3.17
C LEU A 43 -22.42 15.31 -4.17
N VAL A 44 -22.65 15.54 -5.45
CA VAL A 44 -22.00 14.79 -6.54
C VAL A 44 -20.67 15.46 -6.88
N GLY A 45 -19.70 15.36 -5.96
CA GLY A 45 -18.34 15.87 -6.11
C GLY A 45 -17.79 16.51 -4.82
N ARG A 46 -16.52 16.97 -4.85
CA ARG A 46 -15.99 17.88 -3.82
C ARG A 46 -15.87 19.28 -4.39
N PRO A 47 -16.50 20.30 -3.78
CA PRO A 47 -16.45 21.67 -4.25
C PRO A 47 -15.09 22.29 -3.96
N ALA A 48 -14.56 23.04 -4.92
CA ALA A 48 -13.37 23.88 -4.76
C ALA A 48 -13.70 25.36 -5.03
N PRO A 49 -13.00 26.32 -4.39
CA PRO A 49 -13.13 27.74 -4.73
C PRO A 49 -12.96 28.00 -6.24
N GLY A 50 -13.86 28.78 -6.82
CA GLY A 50 -13.90 29.09 -8.25
C GLY A 50 -14.70 28.10 -9.11
N GLU A 51 -15.16 26.98 -8.55
CA GLU A 51 -16.07 26.07 -9.26
C GLU A 51 -17.52 26.56 -9.22
N VAL A 52 -18.30 26.15 -10.22
CA VAL A 52 -19.74 26.42 -10.30
C VAL A 52 -20.51 25.14 -10.05
N TRP A 53 -21.57 25.26 -9.25
CA TRP A 53 -22.39 24.17 -8.81
C TRP A 53 -23.86 24.50 -9.06
N ASP A 54 -24.62 23.54 -9.57
CA ASP A 54 -26.08 23.62 -9.55
C ASP A 54 -26.57 22.93 -8.28
N VAL A 55 -27.28 23.68 -7.45
CA VAL A 55 -27.75 23.25 -6.14
C VAL A 55 -29.28 23.30 -6.06
N GLU A 56 -29.87 22.22 -5.61
CA GLU A 56 -31.28 22.05 -5.31
C GLU A 56 -31.43 21.87 -3.79
N GLY A 57 -32.43 22.52 -3.20
CA GLY A 57 -32.64 22.46 -1.76
C GLY A 57 -33.58 23.55 -1.25
N GLU A 58 -33.84 23.52 0.06
CA GLU A 58 -34.66 24.50 0.74
C GLU A 58 -33.79 25.65 1.26
N VAL A 59 -34.12 26.89 0.92
CA VAL A 59 -33.46 28.08 1.46
C VAL A 59 -34.08 28.43 2.81
N ARG A 60 -33.23 28.61 3.83
CA ARG A 60 -33.61 29.01 5.18
C ARG A 60 -32.77 30.20 5.64
N ASP A 61 -33.41 31.14 6.33
CA ASP A 61 -32.70 32.21 7.01
C ASP A 61 -32.08 31.69 8.31
N THR A 62 -30.79 31.99 8.49
CA THR A 62 -30.04 31.60 9.68
C THR A 62 -29.38 32.83 10.31
N SER A 63 -28.83 32.67 11.52
CA SER A 63 -28.04 33.72 12.18
C SER A 63 -26.79 34.17 11.39
N TRP A 64 -26.45 33.47 10.30
CA TRP A 64 -25.30 33.73 9.44
C TRP A 64 -25.71 34.21 8.04
N GLY A 65 -26.99 34.53 7.83
CA GLY A 65 -27.56 34.89 6.53
C GLY A 65 -28.33 33.72 5.87
N PRO A 66 -28.78 33.92 4.62
CA PRO A 66 -29.49 32.90 3.84
C PRO A 66 -28.61 31.67 3.61
N GLN A 67 -29.15 30.49 3.93
CA GLN A 67 -28.49 29.20 3.78
C GLN A 67 -29.40 28.21 3.05
N ILE A 68 -28.88 27.53 2.03
CA ILE A 68 -29.59 26.41 1.37
C ILE A 68 -29.19 25.07 2.00
N GLU A 69 -30.18 24.32 2.48
CA GLU A 69 -30.02 22.91 2.84
C GLU A 69 -30.24 22.05 1.60
N THR A 70 -29.15 21.48 1.09
CA THR A 70 -29.09 20.91 -0.26
C THR A 70 -29.62 19.47 -0.29
N THR A 71 -30.55 19.19 -1.20
CA THR A 71 -31.01 17.85 -1.57
C THR A 71 -30.18 17.26 -2.72
N ARG A 72 -29.67 18.10 -3.62
CA ARG A 72 -28.76 17.72 -4.72
C ARG A 72 -27.84 18.87 -5.09
N ALA A 73 -26.55 18.59 -5.25
CA ALA A 73 -25.54 19.52 -5.73
C ALA A 73 -24.68 18.81 -6.78
N VAL A 74 -24.61 19.37 -7.99
CA VAL A 74 -23.82 18.81 -9.10
C VAL A 74 -22.90 19.89 -9.65
N ARG A 75 -21.62 19.55 -9.85
CA ARG A 75 -20.67 20.46 -10.48
C ARG A 75 -21.06 20.71 -11.93
N VAL A 76 -20.97 21.96 -12.38
CA VAL A 76 -21.20 22.36 -13.77
C VAL A 76 -20.01 23.17 -14.27
N MET A 77 -19.83 23.20 -15.59
CA MET A 77 -18.81 24.07 -16.17
C MET A 77 -19.18 25.54 -15.94
N PRO A 78 -18.22 26.41 -15.60
CA PRO A 78 -18.47 27.84 -15.47
C PRO A 78 -18.94 28.43 -16.79
N SER A 79 -19.81 29.42 -16.73
CA SER A 79 -20.32 30.14 -17.91
C SER A 79 -20.22 31.64 -17.71
N GLY A 80 -20.30 32.41 -18.80
CA GLY A 80 -20.22 33.86 -18.71
C GLY A 80 -18.89 34.31 -18.08
N ARG A 81 -18.92 35.37 -17.27
CA ARG A 81 -17.71 36.00 -16.71
C ARG A 81 -16.85 35.05 -15.87
N LEU A 82 -17.41 33.97 -15.34
CA LEU A 82 -16.66 33.01 -14.51
C LEU A 82 -15.65 32.16 -15.28
N VAL A 83 -15.75 32.08 -16.61
CA VAL A 83 -14.72 31.43 -17.42
C VAL A 83 -13.36 32.05 -17.15
N ARG A 84 -13.31 33.37 -16.92
CA ARG A 84 -12.12 34.11 -16.51
C ARG A 84 -11.56 33.60 -15.18
N ASP A 85 -12.40 33.51 -14.16
CA ASP A 85 -11.98 33.18 -12.79
C ASP A 85 -11.48 31.73 -12.73
N PHE A 86 -12.14 30.84 -13.46
CA PHE A 86 -11.68 29.48 -13.65
C PHE A 86 -10.28 29.43 -14.27
N LEU A 87 -10.05 30.15 -15.37
CA LEU A 87 -8.73 30.18 -16.02
C LEU A 87 -7.65 30.72 -15.08
N ALA A 88 -7.93 31.80 -14.35
CA ALA A 88 -6.99 32.40 -13.42
C ALA A 88 -6.58 31.45 -12.28
N ALA A 89 -7.48 30.56 -11.87
CA ALA A 89 -7.24 29.58 -10.81
C ALA A 89 -6.61 28.26 -11.31
N HIS A 90 -6.94 27.81 -12.53
CA HIS A 90 -6.65 26.44 -12.99
C HIS A 90 -5.66 26.35 -14.15
N ALA A 91 -5.45 27.42 -14.94
CA ALA A 91 -4.54 27.40 -16.07
C ALA A 91 -3.13 27.86 -15.65
N PRO A 92 -2.11 26.97 -15.69
CA PRO A 92 -0.75 27.32 -15.25
C PRO A 92 -0.18 28.52 -16.03
N GLY A 93 0.28 29.53 -15.29
CA GLY A 93 0.89 30.73 -15.87
C GLY A 93 -0.11 31.75 -16.44
N VAL A 94 -1.42 31.55 -16.25
CA VAL A 94 -2.45 32.52 -16.66
C VAL A 94 -3.09 33.11 -15.41
N GLY A 95 -2.65 34.31 -15.05
CA GLY A 95 -3.22 35.06 -13.92
C GLY A 95 -4.45 35.88 -14.29
N PRO A 96 -5.05 36.59 -13.31
CA PRO A 96 -6.29 37.36 -13.49
C PRO A 96 -6.27 38.33 -14.68
N GLU A 97 -5.16 39.04 -14.91
CA GLU A 97 -5.02 40.00 -16.02
C GLU A 97 -5.12 39.33 -17.40
N ARG A 98 -4.45 38.18 -17.58
CA ARG A 98 -4.47 37.43 -18.84
C ARG A 98 -5.81 36.78 -19.08
N ALA A 99 -6.43 36.26 -18.03
CA ALA A 99 -7.78 35.73 -18.11
C ALA A 99 -8.79 36.84 -18.47
N GLU A 100 -8.65 38.04 -17.90
CA GLU A 100 -9.49 39.21 -18.23
C GLU A 100 -9.27 39.62 -19.70
N ALA A 101 -8.04 39.63 -20.20
CA ALA A 101 -7.77 39.93 -21.60
C ALA A 101 -8.46 38.95 -22.57
N LEU A 102 -8.44 37.65 -22.25
CA LEU A 102 -9.19 36.64 -22.98
C LEU A 102 -10.71 36.90 -22.92
N TRP A 103 -11.22 37.24 -21.75
CA TRP A 103 -12.64 37.56 -21.56
C TRP A 103 -13.06 38.80 -22.36
N GLN A 104 -12.28 39.88 -22.34
CA GLN A 104 -12.54 41.09 -23.12
C GLN A 104 -12.56 40.82 -24.64
N ARG A 105 -11.72 39.88 -25.10
CA ARG A 105 -11.64 39.54 -26.52
C ARG A 105 -12.78 38.64 -27.00
N PHE A 106 -13.10 37.60 -26.24
CA PHE A 106 -13.99 36.51 -26.67
C PHE A 106 -15.36 36.51 -26.00
N GLY A 107 -15.52 37.24 -24.88
CA GLY A 107 -16.77 37.35 -24.13
C GLY A 107 -17.40 35.99 -23.82
N VAL A 108 -18.71 35.91 -23.98
CA VAL A 108 -19.49 34.69 -23.70
C VAL A 108 -19.06 33.47 -24.52
N SER A 109 -18.42 33.67 -25.68
CA SER A 109 -17.91 32.59 -26.53
C SER A 109 -16.56 32.04 -26.07
N LEU A 110 -15.94 32.60 -25.03
CA LEU A 110 -14.63 32.15 -24.55
C LEU A 110 -14.62 30.65 -24.18
N GLY A 111 -15.69 30.15 -23.55
CA GLY A 111 -15.81 28.72 -23.23
C GLY A 111 -15.84 27.82 -24.47
N ASP A 112 -16.53 28.25 -25.53
CA ASP A 112 -16.60 27.50 -26.79
C ASP A 112 -15.24 27.49 -27.49
N VAL A 113 -14.56 28.64 -27.51
CA VAL A 113 -13.21 28.77 -28.06
C VAL A 113 -12.25 27.81 -27.34
N LEU A 114 -12.27 27.80 -26.01
CA LEU A 114 -11.41 26.93 -25.19
C LEU A 114 -11.71 25.43 -25.35
N SER A 115 -12.87 25.07 -25.90
CA SER A 115 -13.28 23.68 -26.07
C SER A 115 -12.61 23.00 -27.28
N SER A 116 -11.95 23.77 -28.16
CA SER A 116 -11.23 23.27 -29.34
C SER A 116 -9.72 23.46 -29.24
N GLU A 117 -8.94 22.43 -29.61
CA GLU A 117 -7.48 22.53 -29.76
C GLU A 117 -7.05 23.49 -30.87
N ASP A 118 -7.88 23.62 -31.91
CA ASP A 118 -7.61 24.52 -33.04
C ASP A 118 -7.68 26.01 -32.64
N SER A 119 -8.14 26.31 -31.43
CA SER A 119 -8.21 27.68 -30.91
C SER A 119 -6.88 28.23 -30.39
N VAL A 120 -5.85 27.39 -30.24
CA VAL A 120 -4.54 27.80 -29.69
C VAL A 120 -3.95 29.01 -30.43
N PRO A 121 -3.94 29.08 -31.78
CA PRO A 121 -3.45 30.24 -32.52
C PRO A 121 -4.28 31.53 -32.29
N LEU A 122 -5.56 31.40 -31.93
CA LEU A 122 -6.45 32.54 -31.65
C LEU A 122 -6.22 33.10 -30.24
N LEU A 123 -5.94 32.22 -29.27
CA LEU A 123 -5.72 32.57 -27.86
C LEU A 123 -4.32 33.14 -27.62
N ALA A 124 -3.31 32.61 -28.34
CA ALA A 124 -1.90 32.94 -28.14
C ALA A 124 -1.59 34.46 -28.23
N PRO A 125 -2.03 35.20 -29.26
CA PRO A 125 -1.76 36.64 -29.37
C PRO A 125 -2.37 37.47 -28.23
N VAL A 126 -3.45 37.01 -27.61
CA VAL A 126 -4.12 37.70 -26.50
C VAL A 126 -3.38 37.48 -25.18
N LEU A 127 -2.84 36.28 -24.98
CA LEU A 127 -2.19 35.88 -23.72
C LEU A 127 -0.79 36.47 -23.54
N ALA A 128 -0.02 36.60 -24.63
CA ALA A 128 1.30 37.22 -24.60
C ALA A 128 1.71 37.75 -26.00
N PRO A 129 1.18 38.91 -26.43
CA PRO A 129 1.35 39.44 -27.80
C PRO A 129 2.82 39.58 -28.22
N ASP A 130 3.69 40.00 -27.29
CA ASP A 130 5.11 40.26 -27.58
C ASP A 130 6.04 39.07 -27.26
N ARG A 131 5.50 37.87 -26.99
CA ARG A 131 6.29 36.70 -26.59
C ARG A 131 5.91 35.45 -27.40
N SER A 132 6.43 35.38 -28.61
CA SER A 132 6.18 34.33 -29.61
C SER A 132 6.34 32.89 -29.11
N ASN A 133 7.26 32.63 -28.18
CA ASN A 133 7.47 31.29 -27.61
C ASN A 133 6.61 30.98 -26.37
N LEU A 134 6.17 32.00 -25.63
CA LEU A 134 5.39 31.82 -24.39
C LEU A 134 3.88 31.78 -24.68
N ALA A 135 3.43 32.58 -25.64
CA ALA A 135 2.02 32.71 -26.02
C ALA A 135 1.36 31.36 -26.38
N PRO A 136 1.94 30.52 -27.26
CA PRO A 136 1.36 29.21 -27.57
C PRO A 136 1.33 28.27 -26.38
N ARG A 137 2.35 28.30 -25.50
CA ARG A 137 2.40 27.45 -24.30
C ARG A 137 1.29 27.79 -23.31
N LEU A 138 1.04 29.08 -23.09
CA LEU A 138 -0.06 29.54 -22.23
C LEU A 138 -1.43 29.23 -22.85
N ALA A 139 -1.57 29.39 -24.17
CA ALA A 139 -2.80 29.05 -24.88
C ALA A 139 -3.13 27.55 -24.78
N VAL A 140 -2.15 26.67 -24.99
CA VAL A 140 -2.29 25.23 -24.78
C VAL A 140 -2.66 24.91 -23.33
N ALA A 141 -2.06 25.61 -22.35
CA ALA A 141 -2.39 25.41 -20.94
C ALA A 141 -3.86 25.79 -20.61
N CYS A 142 -4.37 26.89 -21.16
CA CYS A 142 -5.79 27.26 -21.03
C CYS A 142 -6.73 26.22 -21.63
N VAL A 143 -6.50 25.84 -22.89
CA VAL A 143 -7.33 24.85 -23.62
C VAL A 143 -7.32 23.51 -22.89
N ARG A 144 -6.14 23.06 -22.46
CA ARG A 144 -6.01 21.80 -21.72
C ARG A 144 -6.75 21.83 -20.39
N ALA A 145 -6.55 22.88 -19.58
CA ALA A 145 -7.22 23.00 -18.28
C ALA A 145 -8.75 23.03 -18.43
N TRP A 146 -9.25 23.77 -19.43
CA TRP A 146 -10.67 23.84 -19.74
C TRP A 146 -11.24 22.48 -20.18
N ARG A 147 -10.63 21.84 -21.18
CA ARG A 147 -11.10 20.55 -21.72
C ARG A 147 -11.03 19.43 -20.68
N GLU A 148 -10.00 19.42 -19.84
CA GLU A 148 -9.88 18.43 -18.76
C GLU A 148 -11.00 18.62 -17.72
N ALA A 149 -11.28 19.84 -17.29
CA ALA A 149 -12.39 20.12 -16.37
C ALA A 149 -13.77 19.81 -16.99
N ALA A 150 -13.95 20.13 -18.27
CA ALA A 150 -15.17 19.81 -19.03
C ALA A 150 -15.39 18.30 -19.11
N ALA A 151 -14.34 17.54 -19.46
CA ALA A 151 -14.40 16.09 -19.55
C ALA A 151 -14.66 15.43 -18.20
N GLN A 152 -14.02 15.91 -17.13
CA GLN A 152 -14.28 15.42 -15.76
C GLN A 152 -15.74 15.64 -15.36
N THR A 153 -16.25 16.86 -15.57
CA THR A 153 -17.64 17.21 -15.23
C THR A 153 -18.62 16.37 -16.03
N ARG A 154 -18.40 16.23 -17.35
CA ARG A 154 -19.22 15.41 -18.23
C ARG A 154 -19.21 13.93 -17.82
N ALA A 155 -18.04 13.36 -17.54
CA ALA A 155 -17.91 11.98 -17.11
C ALA A 155 -18.60 11.72 -15.76
N MET A 156 -18.46 12.64 -14.80
CA MET A 156 -19.16 12.56 -13.51
C MET A 156 -20.67 12.54 -13.69
N THR A 157 -21.23 13.49 -14.42
CA THR A 157 -22.68 13.55 -14.66
C THR A 157 -23.18 12.30 -15.37
N TRP A 158 -22.50 11.90 -16.46
CA TRP A 158 -22.90 10.76 -17.27
C TRP A 158 -22.85 9.42 -16.51
N LEU A 159 -21.85 9.23 -15.63
CA LEU A 159 -21.71 8.07 -14.76
C LEU A 159 -22.75 8.06 -13.64
N ALA A 160 -23.01 9.22 -13.01
CA ALA A 160 -24.00 9.35 -11.94
C ALA A 160 -25.41 9.04 -12.44
N GLU A 161 -25.78 9.52 -13.63
CA GLU A 161 -27.06 9.20 -14.30
C GLU A 161 -27.26 7.70 -14.54
N ARG A 162 -26.17 6.92 -14.53
CA ARG A 162 -26.15 5.46 -14.77
C ARG A 162 -25.77 4.67 -13.51
N GLY A 163 -25.94 5.26 -12.33
CA GLY A 163 -25.82 4.57 -11.04
C GLY A 163 -24.39 4.41 -10.51
N VAL A 164 -23.40 5.10 -11.09
CA VAL A 164 -22.03 5.18 -10.57
C VAL A 164 -21.86 6.50 -9.81
N GLU A 165 -22.18 6.46 -8.52
CA GLU A 165 -22.25 7.66 -7.67
C GLU A 165 -20.92 7.98 -6.94
N ASP A 166 -19.90 7.10 -6.98
CA ASP A 166 -18.59 7.39 -6.36
C ASP A 166 -17.78 8.36 -7.22
N VAL A 167 -17.74 9.62 -6.78
CA VAL A 167 -16.98 10.73 -7.36
C VAL A 167 -15.52 10.38 -7.62
N ARG A 168 -14.85 9.69 -6.69
CA ARG A 168 -13.42 9.37 -6.84
C ARG A 168 -13.20 8.41 -7.99
N ILE A 169 -14.17 7.53 -8.24
CA ILE A 169 -14.16 6.64 -9.39
C ILE A 169 -14.38 7.45 -10.67
N ALA A 170 -15.38 8.32 -10.71
CA ALA A 170 -15.65 9.16 -11.88
C ALA A 170 -14.46 10.07 -12.24
N MET A 171 -13.83 10.69 -11.24
CA MET A 171 -12.61 11.47 -11.44
C MET A 171 -11.45 10.62 -11.94
N ARG A 172 -11.25 9.40 -11.40
CA ARG A 172 -10.22 8.47 -11.90
C ARG A 172 -10.50 8.05 -13.33
N VAL A 173 -11.75 7.78 -13.69
CA VAL A 173 -12.15 7.44 -15.07
C VAL A 173 -11.80 8.59 -16.01
N ALA A 174 -12.22 9.82 -15.69
CA ALA A 174 -11.91 11.00 -16.50
C ALA A 174 -10.40 11.25 -16.61
N HIS A 175 -9.65 11.10 -15.52
CA HIS A 175 -8.22 11.28 -15.51
C HIS A 175 -7.47 10.23 -16.35
N ILE A 176 -7.87 8.96 -16.25
CA ILE A 176 -7.23 7.83 -16.96
C ILE A 176 -7.58 7.84 -18.45
N LEU A 177 -8.85 8.07 -18.79
CA LEU A 177 -9.34 7.97 -20.16
C LEU A 177 -9.24 9.28 -20.94
N GLY A 178 -9.07 10.40 -20.23
CA GLY A 178 -8.89 11.73 -20.81
C GLY A 178 -10.21 12.36 -21.28
N PRO A 179 -10.14 13.27 -22.26
CA PRO A 179 -11.29 14.04 -22.74
C PRO A 179 -12.48 13.20 -23.24
N ASP A 180 -12.18 12.04 -23.84
CA ASP A 180 -13.17 11.15 -24.46
C ASP A 180 -13.63 10.03 -23.51
N ALA A 181 -13.52 10.25 -22.19
CA ALA A 181 -13.82 9.23 -21.19
C ALA A 181 -15.23 8.63 -21.34
N VAL A 182 -16.23 9.47 -21.61
CA VAL A 182 -17.62 9.03 -21.79
C VAL A 182 -17.76 8.13 -23.01
N GLU A 183 -17.21 8.55 -24.15
CA GLU A 183 -17.25 7.81 -25.40
C GLU A 183 -16.56 6.45 -25.26
N ARG A 184 -15.39 6.41 -24.62
CA ARG A 184 -14.62 5.17 -24.44
C ARG A 184 -15.31 4.19 -23.49
N VAL A 185 -15.95 4.68 -22.43
CA VAL A 185 -16.75 3.84 -21.53
C VAL A 185 -18.05 3.38 -22.21
N ALA A 186 -18.69 4.23 -23.03
CA ALA A 186 -19.85 3.84 -23.79
C ALA A 186 -19.52 2.74 -24.82
N ASP A 187 -18.36 2.83 -25.48
CA ASP A 187 -17.88 1.83 -26.43
C ASP A 187 -17.51 0.50 -25.74
N ASN A 188 -16.79 0.55 -24.62
CA ASN A 188 -16.45 -0.63 -23.85
C ASN A 188 -16.57 -0.41 -22.33
N PRO A 189 -17.75 -0.62 -21.75
CA PRO A 189 -17.99 -0.36 -20.32
C PRO A 189 -17.23 -1.32 -19.41
N TYR A 190 -16.84 -2.49 -19.91
CA TYR A 190 -16.15 -3.52 -19.16
C TYR A 190 -14.70 -3.16 -18.81
N MET A 191 -14.12 -2.10 -19.41
CA MET A 191 -12.82 -1.57 -18.97
C MET A 191 -12.85 -1.06 -17.51
N LEU A 192 -14.05 -0.75 -16.99
CA LEU A 192 -14.22 -0.30 -15.61
C LEU A 192 -14.07 -1.41 -14.57
N VAL A 193 -13.86 -2.67 -14.96
CA VAL A 193 -13.56 -3.77 -14.04
C VAL A 193 -12.38 -3.43 -13.11
N ALA A 194 -11.39 -2.70 -13.58
CA ALA A 194 -10.26 -2.26 -12.76
C ALA A 194 -10.71 -1.36 -11.58
N LEU A 195 -11.75 -0.56 -11.76
CA LEU A 195 -12.17 0.49 -10.83
C LEU A 195 -13.42 0.14 -10.02
N LEU A 196 -14.32 -0.69 -10.55
CA LEU A 196 -15.63 -1.01 -9.96
C LEU A 196 -15.77 -2.51 -9.65
N PRO A 197 -16.69 -2.90 -8.74
CA PRO A 197 -17.10 -4.29 -8.56
C PRO A 197 -17.79 -4.84 -9.81
N TRP A 198 -17.58 -6.13 -10.10
CA TRP A 198 -18.16 -6.79 -11.29
C TRP A 198 -19.67 -6.58 -11.44
N SER A 199 -20.43 -6.70 -10.35
CA SER A 199 -21.90 -6.54 -10.40
C SER A 199 -22.32 -5.19 -10.97
N LYS A 200 -21.63 -4.11 -10.60
CA LYS A 200 -21.92 -2.77 -11.09
C LYS A 200 -21.44 -2.56 -12.52
N VAL A 201 -20.31 -3.15 -12.89
CA VAL A 201 -19.81 -3.08 -14.28
C VAL A 201 -20.71 -3.87 -15.22
N ASP A 202 -21.18 -5.05 -14.83
CA ASP A 202 -22.05 -5.88 -15.68
C ASP A 202 -23.45 -5.26 -15.82
N GLU A 203 -23.99 -4.66 -14.75
CA GLU A 203 -25.24 -3.88 -14.80
C GLU A 203 -25.14 -2.73 -15.81
N LEU A 204 -24.12 -1.87 -15.66
CA LEU A 204 -23.86 -0.76 -16.57
C LEU A 204 -23.58 -1.24 -17.99
N GLY A 205 -22.80 -2.32 -18.13
CA GLY A 205 -22.40 -2.86 -19.42
C GLY A 205 -23.57 -3.42 -20.22
N LEU A 206 -24.45 -4.19 -19.57
CA LEU A 206 -25.65 -4.70 -20.21
C LEU A 206 -26.61 -3.57 -20.62
N GLN A 207 -26.75 -2.54 -19.78
CA GLN A 207 -27.54 -1.34 -20.12
C GLN A 207 -27.00 -0.66 -21.37
N LEU A 208 -25.71 -0.33 -21.41
CA LEU A 208 -25.10 0.38 -22.54
C LEU A 208 -25.07 -0.43 -23.83
N LEU A 209 -24.83 -1.75 -23.73
CA LEU A 209 -24.92 -2.64 -24.89
C LEU A 209 -26.34 -2.68 -25.47
N ALA A 210 -27.37 -2.65 -24.61
CA ALA A 210 -28.76 -2.58 -25.05
C ALA A 210 -29.08 -1.21 -25.69
N GLU A 211 -28.63 -0.10 -25.09
CA GLU A 211 -28.75 1.26 -25.66
C GLU A 211 -28.09 1.37 -27.05
N ALA A 212 -26.96 0.69 -27.25
CA ALA A 212 -26.25 0.63 -28.52
C ALA A 212 -26.87 -0.33 -29.55
N GLY A 213 -28.01 -0.99 -29.24
CA GLY A 213 -28.71 -1.89 -30.14
C GLY A 213 -28.09 -3.28 -30.28
N CYS A 214 -27.25 -3.72 -29.33
CA CYS A 214 -26.70 -5.07 -29.35
C CYS A 214 -27.81 -6.11 -29.13
N HIS A 215 -28.00 -7.01 -30.11
CA HIS A 215 -29.05 -8.03 -30.06
C HIS A 215 -28.81 -9.12 -29.01
N VAL A 216 -27.55 -9.42 -28.68
CA VAL A 216 -27.20 -10.48 -27.71
C VAL A 216 -26.17 -9.98 -26.69
N PRO A 217 -26.51 -8.99 -25.82
CA PRO A 217 -25.56 -8.38 -24.88
C PRO A 217 -24.85 -9.40 -23.98
N ARG A 218 -25.53 -10.49 -23.63
CA ARG A 218 -25.00 -11.54 -22.75
C ARG A 218 -23.81 -12.31 -23.34
N ARG A 219 -23.69 -12.38 -24.67
CA ARG A 219 -22.60 -13.05 -25.40
C ARG A 219 -21.63 -12.06 -26.05
N ASP A 220 -21.78 -10.76 -25.78
CA ASP A 220 -20.92 -9.74 -26.35
C ASP A 220 -19.45 -9.99 -25.93
N PRO A 221 -18.48 -10.00 -26.85
CA PRO A 221 -17.08 -10.27 -26.52
C PRO A 221 -16.52 -9.36 -25.42
N ARG A 222 -16.96 -8.08 -25.35
CA ARG A 222 -16.51 -7.13 -24.32
C ARG A 222 -16.93 -7.59 -22.93
N ARG A 223 -18.17 -8.09 -22.79
CA ARG A 223 -18.69 -8.66 -21.54
C ARG A 223 -17.91 -9.91 -21.14
N LEU A 224 -17.65 -10.79 -22.09
CA LEU A 224 -16.93 -12.04 -21.84
C LEU A 224 -15.50 -11.79 -21.36
N VAL A 225 -14.79 -10.87 -22.01
CA VAL A 225 -13.46 -10.42 -21.58
C VAL A 225 -13.53 -9.77 -20.21
N GLY A 226 -14.51 -8.88 -19.97
CA GLY A 226 -14.74 -8.24 -18.68
C GLY A 226 -14.94 -9.23 -17.54
N ALA A 227 -15.67 -10.32 -17.77
CA ALA A 227 -15.87 -11.35 -16.75
C ALA A 227 -14.57 -12.08 -16.41
N VAL A 228 -13.74 -12.36 -17.41
CA VAL A 228 -12.40 -12.93 -17.22
C VAL A 228 -11.52 -11.96 -16.42
N ASP A 229 -11.48 -10.68 -16.81
CA ASP A 229 -10.73 -9.63 -16.09
C ASP A 229 -11.19 -9.49 -14.64
N ALA A 230 -12.49 -9.63 -14.37
CA ALA A 230 -13.01 -9.54 -13.01
C ALA A 230 -12.53 -10.70 -12.14
N VAL A 231 -12.46 -11.90 -12.71
CA VAL A 231 -11.88 -13.08 -12.03
C VAL A 231 -10.38 -12.90 -11.82
N VAL A 232 -9.64 -12.43 -12.83
CA VAL A 232 -8.20 -12.17 -12.74
C VAL A 232 -7.90 -11.08 -11.69
N LYS A 233 -8.67 -9.99 -11.65
CA LYS A 233 -8.55 -8.94 -10.64
C LYS A 233 -8.73 -9.50 -9.22
N ARG A 234 -9.75 -10.33 -9.01
CA ARG A 234 -10.00 -10.97 -7.71
C ARG A 234 -8.86 -11.93 -7.33
N MET A 235 -8.42 -12.75 -8.27
CA MET A 235 -7.29 -13.67 -8.10
C MET A 235 -6.04 -12.91 -7.62
N ILE A 236 -5.70 -11.79 -8.26
CA ILE A 236 -4.56 -10.94 -7.86
C ILE A 236 -4.75 -10.38 -6.44
N ALA A 237 -5.96 -9.94 -6.10
CA ALA A 237 -6.28 -9.44 -4.76
C ALA A 237 -6.12 -10.51 -3.66
N ASP A 238 -6.36 -11.78 -4.00
CA ASP A 238 -6.12 -12.94 -3.12
C ASP A 238 -4.64 -13.39 -3.10
N GLY A 239 -3.76 -12.67 -3.81
CA GLY A 239 -2.32 -12.89 -3.86
C GLY A 239 -1.85 -13.94 -4.85
N HIS A 240 -2.75 -14.51 -5.66
CA HIS A 240 -2.44 -15.43 -6.74
C HIS A 240 -1.93 -14.68 -7.97
N THR A 241 -1.18 -15.37 -8.84
CA THR A 241 -0.79 -14.87 -10.17
C THR A 241 -1.16 -15.84 -11.29
N ALA A 242 -1.62 -17.04 -10.94
CA ALA A 242 -2.07 -18.06 -11.86
C ALA A 242 -3.31 -18.81 -11.36
N ILE A 243 -4.10 -19.35 -12.29
CA ILE A 243 -5.34 -20.08 -12.04
C ILE A 243 -5.50 -21.24 -13.04
N PRO A 244 -5.79 -22.47 -12.58
CA PRO A 244 -6.14 -23.59 -13.45
C PRO A 244 -7.42 -23.32 -14.23
N ASP A 245 -7.48 -23.88 -15.44
CA ASP A 245 -8.59 -23.70 -16.38
C ASP A 245 -9.96 -24.05 -15.76
N GLU A 246 -10.06 -25.15 -15.02
CA GLU A 246 -11.29 -25.58 -14.35
C GLU A 246 -11.83 -24.52 -13.38
N ILE A 247 -10.97 -23.95 -12.53
CA ILE A 247 -11.37 -22.93 -11.54
C ILE A 247 -11.69 -21.62 -12.24
N LEU A 248 -10.93 -21.25 -13.29
CA LEU A 248 -11.23 -20.06 -14.08
C LEU A 248 -12.64 -20.15 -14.66
N ARG A 249 -12.99 -21.28 -15.30
CA ARG A 249 -14.33 -21.52 -15.86
C ARG A 249 -15.43 -21.47 -14.81
N GLU A 250 -15.20 -22.04 -13.64
CA GLU A 250 -16.15 -21.99 -12.52
C GLU A 250 -16.44 -20.53 -12.09
N LEU A 251 -15.39 -19.75 -11.85
CA LEU A 251 -15.51 -18.36 -11.39
C LEU A 251 -16.10 -17.44 -12.48
N VAL A 252 -15.69 -17.62 -13.74
CA VAL A 252 -16.27 -16.91 -14.89
C VAL A 252 -17.74 -17.30 -15.07
N GLY A 253 -18.09 -18.57 -14.89
CA GLY A 253 -19.47 -19.02 -14.93
C GLY A 253 -20.35 -18.36 -13.87
N ARG A 254 -19.85 -18.26 -12.63
CA ARG A 254 -20.52 -17.48 -11.57
C ARG A 254 -20.69 -16.01 -11.94
N ALA A 255 -19.65 -15.38 -12.50
CA ALA A 255 -19.70 -13.98 -12.91
C ALA A 255 -20.72 -13.74 -14.04
N LEU A 256 -20.80 -14.66 -15.00
CA LEU A 256 -21.70 -14.56 -16.15
C LEU A 256 -23.12 -15.07 -15.87
N GLY A 257 -23.35 -15.77 -14.76
CA GLY A 257 -24.60 -16.47 -14.46
C GLY A 257 -24.81 -17.72 -15.35
N ALA A 258 -23.74 -18.39 -15.75
CA ALA A 258 -23.75 -19.55 -16.64
C ALA A 258 -23.55 -20.86 -15.87
N ALA A 259 -24.28 -21.91 -16.28
CA ALA A 259 -24.13 -23.25 -15.74
C ALA A 259 -22.79 -23.89 -16.12
N ALA A 260 -22.33 -24.84 -15.31
CA ALA A 260 -21.17 -25.66 -15.62
C ALA A 260 -21.35 -26.38 -16.97
N GLY A 261 -20.30 -26.41 -17.80
CA GLY A 261 -20.34 -27.01 -19.14
C GLY A 261 -20.99 -26.16 -20.23
N SER A 262 -21.46 -24.94 -19.93
CA SER A 262 -22.00 -24.02 -20.95
C SER A 262 -20.94 -23.68 -22.03
N PRO A 263 -21.29 -23.72 -23.33
CA PRO A 263 -20.40 -23.27 -24.42
C PRO A 263 -19.89 -21.83 -24.23
N LEU A 264 -20.67 -21.00 -23.54
CA LEU A 264 -20.30 -19.62 -23.20
C LEU A 264 -18.99 -19.53 -22.42
N LEU A 265 -18.67 -20.53 -21.60
CA LEU A 265 -17.43 -20.54 -20.82
C LEU A 265 -16.21 -20.75 -21.72
N ALA A 266 -16.32 -21.60 -22.74
CA ALA A 266 -15.28 -21.77 -23.75
C ALA A 266 -15.10 -20.51 -24.59
N GLU A 267 -16.21 -19.86 -24.98
CA GLU A 267 -16.18 -18.57 -25.67
C GLU A 267 -15.52 -17.49 -24.82
N ALA A 268 -15.81 -17.45 -23.51
CA ALA A 268 -15.24 -16.46 -22.60
C ALA A 268 -13.75 -16.65 -22.40
N VAL A 269 -13.28 -17.88 -22.16
CA VAL A 269 -11.84 -18.18 -22.05
C VAL A 269 -11.13 -17.84 -23.36
N ALA A 270 -11.67 -18.26 -24.50
CA ALA A 270 -11.07 -17.94 -25.81
C ALA A 270 -11.09 -16.43 -26.13
N ALA A 271 -12.12 -15.69 -25.70
CA ALA A 271 -12.15 -14.24 -25.81
C ALA A 271 -11.10 -13.60 -24.89
N GLY A 272 -10.99 -14.07 -23.65
CA GLY A 272 -9.99 -13.60 -22.68
C GLY A 272 -8.56 -13.81 -23.16
N GLU A 273 -8.25 -14.99 -23.70
CA GLU A 273 -6.93 -15.30 -24.26
C GLU A 273 -6.62 -14.41 -25.48
N ARG A 274 -7.53 -14.33 -26.45
CA ARG A 274 -7.34 -13.52 -27.67
C ARG A 274 -7.15 -12.02 -27.38
N ASN A 275 -7.79 -11.50 -26.33
CA ASN A 275 -7.68 -10.10 -25.93
C ASN A 275 -6.63 -9.85 -24.84
N GLY A 276 -5.88 -10.88 -24.43
CA GLY A 276 -4.81 -10.75 -23.45
C GLY A 276 -5.28 -10.45 -22.03
N ALA A 277 -6.52 -10.81 -21.66
CA ALA A 277 -7.00 -10.80 -20.26
C ALA A 277 -6.39 -11.94 -19.43
N ILE A 278 -5.99 -13.02 -20.11
CA ILE A 278 -5.26 -14.16 -19.55
C ILE A 278 -4.15 -14.58 -20.50
N ILE A 279 -3.05 -15.08 -19.94
CA ILE A 279 -1.88 -15.57 -20.69
C ILE A 279 -1.70 -17.07 -20.40
N PRO A 280 -1.47 -17.92 -21.41
CA PRO A 280 -1.22 -19.34 -21.18
C PRO A 280 0.08 -19.57 -20.39
N GLY A 281 0.04 -20.51 -19.46
CA GLY A 281 1.18 -21.06 -18.73
C GLY A 281 1.15 -22.60 -18.77
N GLN A 282 2.01 -23.25 -17.98
CA GLN A 282 2.01 -24.71 -17.88
C GLN A 282 0.81 -25.17 -17.04
N ASP A 283 -0.22 -25.70 -17.72
CA ASP A 283 -1.48 -26.20 -17.13
C ASP A 283 -2.30 -25.15 -16.32
N VAL A 284 -1.97 -23.87 -16.47
CA VAL A 284 -2.63 -22.75 -15.79
C VAL A 284 -2.72 -21.52 -16.68
N TRP A 285 -3.69 -20.66 -16.42
CA TRP A 285 -3.79 -19.31 -16.94
C TRP A 285 -3.10 -18.33 -15.99
N ARG A 286 -2.39 -17.34 -16.53
CA ARG A 286 -1.68 -16.32 -15.75
C ARG A 286 -2.30 -14.95 -15.97
N ALA A 287 -2.29 -14.13 -14.92
CA ALA A 287 -2.64 -12.73 -15.06
C ALA A 287 -1.60 -12.02 -15.95
N PRO A 288 -1.98 -11.19 -16.93
CA PRO A 288 -1.05 -10.64 -17.92
C PRO A 288 0.10 -9.83 -17.32
N GLY A 289 -0.22 -8.86 -16.46
CA GLY A 289 0.80 -8.05 -15.77
C GLY A 289 1.70 -8.90 -14.87
N CYS A 290 1.14 -9.88 -14.16
CA CYS A 290 1.92 -10.80 -13.34
C CYS A 290 2.82 -11.69 -14.19
N ALA A 291 2.35 -12.20 -15.33
CA ALA A 291 3.12 -13.05 -16.23
C ALA A 291 4.36 -12.32 -16.75
N THR A 292 4.21 -11.06 -17.17
CA THR A 292 5.32 -10.20 -17.59
C THR A 292 6.34 -10.01 -16.47
N MET A 293 5.88 -9.66 -15.27
CA MET A 293 6.77 -9.46 -14.11
C MET A 293 7.49 -10.75 -13.71
N GLU A 294 6.78 -11.88 -13.65
CA GLU A 294 7.36 -13.18 -13.31
C GLU A 294 8.42 -13.61 -14.32
N SER A 295 8.15 -13.47 -15.63
CA SER A 295 9.12 -13.78 -16.67
C SER A 295 10.35 -12.88 -16.59
N ALA A 296 10.17 -11.57 -16.40
CA ALA A 296 11.27 -10.63 -16.26
C ALA A 296 12.13 -10.90 -15.01
N VAL A 297 11.49 -11.22 -13.87
CA VAL A 297 12.18 -11.61 -12.64
C VAL A 297 12.94 -12.92 -12.86
N ALA A 298 12.30 -13.94 -13.44
CA ALA A 298 12.91 -15.24 -13.68
C ALA A 298 14.12 -15.11 -14.61
N GLU A 299 13.98 -14.43 -15.74
CA GLU A 299 15.06 -14.18 -16.70
C GLU A 299 16.23 -13.47 -16.01
N ARG A 300 15.95 -12.40 -15.27
CA ARG A 300 16.99 -11.62 -14.60
C ARG A 300 17.77 -12.45 -13.58
N LEU A 301 17.07 -13.22 -12.75
CA LEU A 301 17.67 -14.07 -11.73
C LEU A 301 18.46 -15.24 -12.34
N HIS A 302 17.95 -15.86 -13.43
CA HIS A 302 18.71 -16.87 -14.18
C HIS A 302 19.99 -16.27 -14.80
N GLY A 303 19.90 -15.05 -15.33
CA GLY A 303 21.05 -14.30 -15.85
C GLY A 303 22.13 -14.08 -14.78
N MET A 304 21.75 -13.82 -13.53
CA MET A 304 22.68 -13.70 -12.40
C MET A 304 23.42 -15.01 -12.07
N LEU A 305 22.86 -16.17 -12.43
CA LEU A 305 23.47 -17.48 -12.23
C LEU A 305 24.32 -17.95 -13.42
N SER A 306 24.34 -17.18 -14.51
CA SER A 306 25.18 -17.46 -15.67
C SER A 306 26.67 -17.42 -15.29
N PRO A 307 27.52 -18.35 -15.78
CA PRO A 307 28.97 -18.27 -15.60
C PRO A 307 29.58 -16.99 -16.16
N ALA A 308 28.93 -16.35 -17.14
CA ALA A 308 29.36 -15.09 -17.74
C ALA A 308 28.92 -13.85 -16.95
N TYR A 309 28.20 -14.01 -15.82
CA TYR A 309 27.76 -12.86 -15.03
C TYR A 309 28.97 -12.11 -14.44
N PRO A 310 29.09 -10.78 -14.64
CA PRO A 310 30.23 -10.04 -14.15
C PRO A 310 30.37 -10.16 -12.62
N SER A 311 31.61 -10.27 -12.12
CA SER A 311 31.89 -10.25 -10.69
C SER A 311 33.00 -9.25 -10.38
N PRO A 312 32.70 -7.93 -10.36
CA PRO A 312 33.70 -6.88 -10.17
C PRO A 312 34.26 -6.80 -8.73
N VAL A 313 33.70 -7.58 -7.81
CA VAL A 313 34.26 -7.85 -6.49
C VAL A 313 34.73 -9.30 -6.51
N GLU A 314 36.04 -9.50 -6.38
CA GLU A 314 36.62 -10.84 -6.35
C GLU A 314 36.43 -11.45 -4.96
N MET A 315 35.84 -12.64 -4.92
CA MET A 315 35.68 -13.39 -3.69
C MET A 315 36.83 -14.39 -3.53
N PRO A 316 37.32 -14.65 -2.31
CA PRO A 316 38.30 -15.71 -2.07
C PRO A 316 37.80 -17.05 -2.61
N THR A 317 38.74 -17.92 -2.98
CA THR A 317 38.41 -19.30 -3.35
C THR A 317 37.65 -19.98 -2.19
N PRO A 318 36.80 -20.98 -2.44
CA PRO A 318 36.06 -21.66 -1.36
C PRO A 318 36.95 -22.13 -0.21
N LYS A 319 38.15 -22.66 -0.54
CA LYS A 319 39.14 -23.07 0.46
C LYS A 319 39.69 -21.91 1.29
N ALA A 320 40.02 -20.78 0.64
CA ALA A 320 40.49 -19.59 1.33
C ALA A 320 39.40 -18.95 2.18
N LEU A 321 38.15 -18.95 1.70
CA LEU A 321 37.00 -18.44 2.44
C LEU A 321 36.70 -19.31 3.68
N ALA A 322 36.78 -20.64 3.55
CA ALA A 322 36.62 -21.56 4.68
C ALA A 322 37.68 -21.29 5.77
N ALA A 323 38.95 -21.20 5.39
CA ALA A 323 40.03 -20.88 6.33
C ALA A 323 39.85 -19.50 6.99
N LEU A 324 39.38 -18.49 6.23
CA LEU A 324 39.05 -17.17 6.80
C LEU A 324 37.91 -17.23 7.81
N LEU A 325 36.97 -18.16 7.66
CA LEU A 325 35.78 -18.30 8.50
C LEU A 325 36.03 -19.04 9.80
N GLU A 326 37.06 -19.88 9.88
CA GLU A 326 37.46 -20.61 11.10
C GLU A 326 37.74 -19.65 12.26
N ASP A 327 38.48 -18.58 11.99
CA ASP A 327 38.83 -17.54 12.97
C ASP A 327 37.94 -16.30 12.88
N PHE A 328 36.85 -16.36 12.09
CA PHE A 328 35.99 -15.19 11.89
C PHE A 328 35.08 -14.95 13.09
N VAL A 329 35.28 -13.79 13.72
CA VAL A 329 34.56 -13.38 14.92
C VAL A 329 33.57 -12.26 14.61
N VAL A 330 32.32 -12.46 15.00
CA VAL A 330 31.25 -11.45 14.96
C VAL A 330 30.86 -11.09 16.39
N ASP A 331 31.00 -9.81 16.76
CA ASP A 331 30.66 -9.29 18.09
C ASP A 331 31.25 -10.14 19.25
N ARG A 332 32.53 -10.48 19.11
CA ARG A 332 33.31 -11.30 20.07
C ARG A 332 32.88 -12.77 20.17
N ARG A 333 32.12 -13.29 19.21
CA ARG A 333 31.76 -14.72 19.13
C ARG A 333 32.16 -15.30 17.78
N SER A 334 32.68 -16.53 17.79
CA SER A 334 32.89 -17.29 16.57
C SER A 334 31.55 -17.69 15.94
N LEU A 335 31.53 -17.82 14.62
CA LEU A 335 30.38 -18.35 13.91
C LEU A 335 30.21 -19.84 14.19
N HIS A 336 28.96 -20.29 14.34
CA HIS A 336 28.66 -21.72 14.37
C HIS A 336 28.98 -22.38 13.02
N PRO A 337 29.38 -23.66 12.93
CA PRO A 337 29.66 -24.33 11.66
C PRO A 337 28.55 -24.18 10.60
N GLU A 338 27.29 -24.31 10.99
CA GLU A 338 26.12 -24.07 10.10
C GLU A 338 26.10 -22.63 9.54
N GLN A 339 26.49 -21.63 10.35
CA GLN A 339 26.60 -20.24 9.91
C GLN A 339 27.81 -20.03 8.99
N GLN A 340 28.94 -20.69 9.25
CA GLN A 340 30.11 -20.64 8.38
C GLN A 340 29.80 -21.23 6.99
N GLU A 341 29.14 -22.39 6.95
CA GLU A 341 28.66 -22.99 5.70
C GLU A 341 27.68 -22.07 4.97
N ALA A 342 26.74 -21.46 5.71
CA ALA A 342 25.82 -20.48 5.15
C ALA A 342 26.57 -19.32 4.49
N VAL A 343 27.54 -18.71 5.16
CA VAL A 343 28.34 -17.62 4.58
C VAL A 343 29.05 -18.06 3.29
N GLN A 344 29.59 -19.28 3.26
CA GLN A 344 30.24 -19.83 2.07
C GLN A 344 29.27 -19.97 0.89
N ILE A 345 28.06 -20.50 1.12
CA ILE A 345 27.02 -20.65 0.09
C ILE A 345 26.62 -19.27 -0.44
N LEU A 346 26.32 -18.32 0.46
CA LEU A 346 25.79 -17.00 0.12
C LEU A 346 26.78 -16.12 -0.67
N LEU A 347 28.07 -16.24 -0.39
CA LEU A 347 29.11 -15.46 -1.07
C LEU A 347 29.59 -16.09 -2.40
N ARG A 348 29.25 -17.36 -2.65
CA ARG A 348 29.70 -18.11 -3.83
C ARG A 348 29.01 -17.68 -5.13
N ARG A 349 27.77 -17.21 -5.06
CA ARG A 349 26.95 -16.88 -6.23
C ARG A 349 26.49 -15.41 -6.19
N PRO A 350 26.16 -14.80 -7.35
CA PRO A 350 25.58 -13.46 -7.38
C PRO A 350 24.16 -13.36 -6.81
N LEU A 351 23.47 -14.49 -6.68
CA LEU A 351 22.15 -14.62 -6.06
C LEU A 351 22.24 -15.63 -4.92
N GLY A 352 21.76 -15.27 -3.74
CA GLY A 352 21.69 -16.15 -2.58
C GLY A 352 20.39 -15.97 -1.79
N CYS A 353 19.97 -17.04 -1.12
CA CYS A 353 18.86 -17.05 -0.19
C CYS A 353 19.32 -17.56 1.18
N LEU A 354 19.00 -16.83 2.25
CA LEU A 354 19.20 -17.28 3.62
C LEU A 354 17.84 -17.58 4.25
N GLN A 355 17.58 -18.84 4.54
CA GLN A 355 16.34 -19.34 5.10
C GLN A 355 16.56 -19.78 6.55
N GLY A 356 15.72 -19.33 7.47
CA GLY A 356 15.81 -19.78 8.85
C GLY A 356 14.74 -19.19 9.77
N GLY A 357 14.43 -19.91 10.85
CA GLY A 357 13.44 -19.49 11.85
C GLY A 357 13.86 -18.29 12.70
N ALA A 358 13.05 -17.93 13.70
CA ALA A 358 13.46 -16.98 14.72
C ALA A 358 14.57 -17.59 15.60
N GLY A 359 15.59 -16.80 15.95
CA GLY A 359 16.64 -17.22 16.90
C GLY A 359 17.74 -18.16 16.36
N VAL A 360 17.73 -18.49 15.06
CA VAL A 360 18.77 -19.34 14.42
C VAL A 360 20.04 -18.57 14.01
N GLY A 361 20.12 -17.28 14.34
CA GLY A 361 21.32 -16.46 14.07
C GLY A 361 21.42 -15.88 12.66
N LYS A 362 20.32 -15.77 11.90
CA LYS A 362 20.29 -15.12 10.56
C LYS A 362 21.02 -13.78 10.54
N THR A 363 20.76 -12.94 11.54
CA THR A 363 21.33 -11.61 11.65
C THR A 363 22.85 -11.62 11.83
N THR A 364 23.38 -12.58 12.60
CA THR A 364 24.82 -12.80 12.76
C THR A 364 25.46 -13.23 11.43
N THR A 365 24.80 -14.15 10.71
CA THR A 365 25.23 -14.57 9.37
C THR A 365 25.21 -13.41 8.37
N ILE A 366 24.15 -12.59 8.36
CA ILE A 366 24.08 -11.37 7.52
C ILE A 366 25.26 -10.45 7.82
N LYS A 367 25.54 -10.18 9.09
CA LYS A 367 26.67 -9.32 9.48
C LYS A 367 28.00 -9.88 8.97
N ALA A 368 28.22 -11.19 9.08
CA ALA A 368 29.43 -11.82 8.55
C ALA A 368 29.57 -11.66 7.02
N VAL A 369 28.47 -11.88 6.28
CA VAL A 369 28.43 -11.64 4.83
C VAL A 369 28.75 -10.18 4.48
N CYS A 370 28.13 -9.23 5.18
CA CYS A 370 28.37 -7.81 5.00
C CYS A 370 29.83 -7.42 5.26
N ASP A 371 30.39 -7.86 6.39
CA ASP A 371 31.76 -7.57 6.79
C ASP A 371 32.77 -8.14 5.78
N LEU A 372 32.55 -9.36 5.28
CA LEU A 372 33.41 -9.98 4.27
C LEU A 372 33.30 -9.31 2.90
N TRP A 373 32.09 -8.91 2.50
CA TRP A 373 31.87 -8.24 1.21
C TRP A 373 32.57 -6.88 1.15
N GLU A 374 32.47 -6.07 2.20
CA GLU A 374 33.16 -4.78 2.28
C GLU A 374 34.69 -4.93 2.35
N ARG A 375 35.20 -5.97 3.02
CA ARG A 375 36.64 -6.28 3.02
C ARG A 375 37.20 -6.52 1.61
N GLN A 376 36.37 -6.98 0.67
CA GLN A 376 36.74 -7.14 -0.74
C GLN A 376 36.49 -5.89 -1.59
N GLY A 377 36.20 -4.73 -0.96
CA GLY A 377 35.93 -3.47 -1.65
C GLY A 377 34.52 -3.38 -2.26
N GLY A 378 33.61 -4.27 -1.83
CA GLY A 378 32.21 -4.23 -2.19
C GLY A 378 31.44 -3.11 -1.48
N LYS A 379 30.30 -2.71 -2.06
CA LYS A 379 29.34 -1.79 -1.44
C LYS A 379 28.11 -2.54 -0.97
N LEU A 380 27.41 -2.02 0.05
CA LEU A 380 26.20 -2.62 0.57
C LEU A 380 24.99 -1.71 0.41
N VAL A 381 23.84 -2.31 0.11
CA VAL A 381 22.53 -1.70 0.26
C VAL A 381 21.69 -2.67 1.10
N LEU A 382 21.34 -2.25 2.31
CA LEU A 382 20.56 -3.06 3.24
C LEU A 382 19.13 -2.55 3.28
N CYS A 383 18.18 -3.45 3.14
CA CYS A 383 16.78 -3.08 3.19
C CYS A 383 15.89 -4.18 3.76
N ALA A 384 14.71 -3.78 4.22
CA ALA A 384 13.66 -4.68 4.68
C ALA A 384 12.29 -4.11 4.29
N LEU A 385 11.23 -4.92 4.38
CA LEU A 385 9.88 -4.44 4.05
C LEU A 385 9.37 -3.39 5.06
N ALA A 386 9.53 -3.66 6.35
CA ALA A 386 9.05 -2.82 7.44
C ALA A 386 10.16 -1.93 8.03
N GLY A 387 9.80 -0.72 8.48
CA GLY A 387 10.74 0.24 9.09
C GLY A 387 11.48 -0.33 10.30
N LYS A 388 10.79 -1.08 11.16
CA LYS A 388 11.40 -1.70 12.35
C LYS A 388 12.35 -2.85 12.01
N ALA A 389 12.03 -3.62 10.97
CA ALA A 389 12.96 -4.63 10.45
C ALA A 389 14.23 -3.96 9.91
N ALA A 390 14.09 -2.86 9.17
CA ALA A 390 15.24 -2.08 8.69
C ALA A 390 16.05 -1.48 9.86
N LEU A 391 15.41 -0.95 10.91
CA LEU A 391 16.10 -0.47 12.10
C LEU A 391 16.91 -1.58 12.79
N ARG A 392 16.32 -2.76 12.98
CA ARG A 392 17.00 -3.92 13.58
C ARG A 392 18.14 -4.42 12.73
N LEU A 393 17.92 -4.51 11.41
CA LEU A 393 18.97 -4.82 10.45
C LEU A 393 20.10 -3.80 10.57
N SER A 394 19.78 -2.52 10.79
CA SER A 394 20.78 -1.47 10.97
C SER A 394 21.60 -1.64 12.24
N GLN A 395 20.92 -1.81 13.38
CA GLN A 395 21.55 -1.99 14.70
C GLN A 395 22.46 -3.21 14.72
N SER A 396 21.97 -4.31 14.16
CA SER A 396 22.67 -5.58 14.18
C SER A 396 23.83 -5.67 13.21
N THR A 397 23.75 -5.05 12.03
CA THR A 397 24.85 -5.01 11.05
C THR A 397 25.76 -3.81 11.24
N LYS A 398 25.41 -2.87 12.12
CA LYS A 398 26.09 -1.58 12.35
C LYS A 398 26.22 -0.73 11.09
N ARG A 399 25.23 -0.82 10.20
CA ARG A 399 25.16 -0.11 8.91
C ARG A 399 23.77 0.47 8.73
N LEU A 400 23.61 1.53 7.94
CA LEU A 400 22.28 2.06 7.68
C LEU A 400 21.51 1.11 6.76
N ALA A 401 20.36 0.65 7.20
CA ALA A 401 19.36 -0.02 6.38
C ALA A 401 18.10 0.83 6.26
N MET A 402 17.34 0.64 5.19
CA MET A 402 16.13 1.41 4.91
C MET A 402 14.97 0.51 4.49
N THR A 403 13.75 1.05 4.44
CA THR A 403 12.63 0.29 3.87
C THR A 403 12.82 0.09 2.37
N LEU A 404 12.35 -1.03 1.83
CA LEU A 404 12.31 -1.29 0.38
C LEU A 404 11.59 -0.16 -0.36
N ALA A 405 10.46 0.33 0.17
CA ALA A 405 9.73 1.45 -0.41
C ALA A 405 10.60 2.73 -0.50
N ARG A 406 11.37 3.05 0.56
CA ARG A 406 12.28 4.20 0.56
C ARG A 406 13.41 4.00 -0.44
N LEU A 407 14.00 2.81 -0.52
CA LEU A 407 15.04 2.48 -1.48
C LEU A 407 14.54 2.64 -2.91
N LEU A 408 13.41 2.03 -3.27
CA LEU A 408 12.82 2.12 -4.60
C LEU A 408 12.54 3.57 -4.99
N ARG A 409 11.92 4.35 -4.10
CA ARG A 409 11.70 5.78 -4.33
C ARG A 409 13.00 6.54 -4.58
N GLN A 410 14.06 6.25 -3.82
CA GLN A 410 15.36 6.89 -4.04
C GLN A 410 16.00 6.50 -5.37
N LEU A 411 15.83 5.24 -5.81
CA LEU A 411 16.33 4.77 -7.10
C LEU A 411 15.55 5.36 -8.28
N GLU A 412 14.23 5.50 -8.15
CA GLU A 412 13.38 6.18 -9.13
C GLU A 412 13.73 7.67 -9.24
N MET A 413 13.80 8.38 -8.10
CA MET A 413 14.23 9.78 -8.07
C MET A 413 15.64 9.93 -8.65
N ARG A 414 16.54 8.98 -8.40
CA ARG A 414 17.89 8.98 -8.96
C ARG A 414 17.82 8.88 -10.49
N ALA A 415 17.04 7.95 -11.02
CA ALA A 415 16.89 7.77 -12.46
C ALA A 415 16.35 9.05 -13.12
N SER A 416 15.28 9.64 -12.58
CA SER A 416 14.72 10.89 -13.11
C SER A 416 15.70 12.07 -12.98
N THR A 417 16.47 12.17 -11.90
CA THR A 417 17.47 13.23 -11.74
C THR A 417 18.67 13.06 -12.67
N VAL A 418 19.07 11.81 -12.98
CA VAL A 418 20.10 11.55 -14.00
C VAL A 418 19.61 11.97 -15.38
N GLU A 419 18.35 11.68 -15.72
CA GLU A 419 17.72 12.11 -16.96
C GLU A 419 17.61 13.65 -17.03
N GLU A 420 17.16 14.30 -15.97
CA GLU A 420 17.13 15.76 -15.83
C GLU A 420 18.52 16.37 -16.12
N LEU A 421 19.57 15.86 -15.45
CA LEU A 421 20.95 16.34 -15.64
C LEU A 421 21.53 16.10 -17.03
N SER A 422 20.90 15.25 -17.85
CA SER A 422 21.27 15.05 -19.25
C SER A 422 20.75 16.16 -20.17
N ASP A 423 19.76 16.94 -19.71
CA ASP A 423 19.23 18.09 -20.43
C ASP A 423 20.26 19.23 -20.46
N ARG A 424 20.67 19.62 -21.68
CA ARG A 424 21.64 20.68 -21.93
C ARG A 424 21.07 22.09 -21.75
N THR A 425 19.75 22.22 -21.56
CA THR A 425 19.05 23.50 -21.40
C THR A 425 18.93 23.96 -19.95
N LEU A 426 19.31 23.11 -18.98
CA LEU A 426 19.31 23.45 -17.56
C LEU A 426 20.22 24.65 -17.26
N SER A 427 19.71 25.59 -16.45
CA SER A 427 20.53 26.64 -15.89
C SER A 427 21.57 26.08 -14.92
N LYS A 428 22.64 26.85 -14.67
CA LYS A 428 23.70 26.48 -13.73
C LYS A 428 23.14 26.18 -12.32
N ALA A 429 22.20 26.99 -11.85
CA ALA A 429 21.60 26.82 -10.53
C ALA A 429 20.72 25.56 -10.42
N GLU A 430 19.94 25.26 -11.47
CA GLU A 430 19.14 24.01 -11.52
C GLU A 430 20.04 22.79 -11.55
N ARG A 431 21.12 22.83 -12.33
CA ARG A 431 22.11 21.76 -12.40
C ARG A 431 22.77 21.49 -11.04
N GLU A 432 23.26 22.53 -10.35
CA GLU A 432 23.84 22.40 -9.01
C GLU A 432 22.84 21.81 -8.00
N ARG A 433 21.56 22.22 -8.07
CA ARG A 433 20.48 21.67 -7.23
C ARG A 433 20.27 20.18 -7.51
N SER A 434 20.28 19.78 -8.78
CA SER A 434 20.06 18.39 -9.19
C SER A 434 21.26 17.49 -8.90
N GLU A 435 22.49 18.00 -9.02
CA GLU A 435 23.70 17.29 -8.58
C GLU A 435 23.73 17.08 -7.05
N LYS A 436 23.35 18.10 -6.28
CA LYS A 436 23.21 17.99 -4.81
C LYS A 436 22.14 16.97 -4.42
N ARG A 437 21.03 16.93 -5.16
CA ARG A 437 19.96 15.94 -4.94
C ARG A 437 20.49 14.53 -5.24
N LEU A 438 21.17 14.36 -6.37
CA LEU A 438 21.70 13.08 -6.84
C LEU A 438 22.70 12.43 -5.86
N SER A 439 23.53 13.24 -5.20
CA SER A 439 24.53 12.75 -4.23
C SER A 439 23.92 12.19 -2.94
N GLY A 440 22.73 12.65 -2.56
CA GLY A 440 21.99 12.17 -1.38
C GLY A 440 21.12 10.92 -1.62
N LEU A 441 21.01 10.44 -2.86
CA LEU A 441 20.14 9.32 -3.23
C LEU A 441 20.89 7.99 -3.24
N ALA A 442 20.25 6.92 -2.77
CA ALA A 442 20.78 5.56 -2.85
C ALA A 442 21.19 5.19 -4.29
N GLN A 443 22.24 4.39 -4.40
CA GLN A 443 22.77 3.91 -5.67
C GLN A 443 23.13 2.43 -5.57
N ILE A 444 22.70 1.66 -6.57
CA ILE A 444 23.18 0.30 -6.79
C ILE A 444 24.19 0.34 -7.94
N THR A 445 25.39 -0.14 -7.68
CA THR A 445 26.51 -0.22 -8.63
C THR A 445 26.85 -1.68 -8.92
N PRO A 446 27.66 -1.99 -9.94
CA PRO A 446 28.12 -3.35 -10.17
C PRO A 446 28.84 -3.99 -8.96
N LYS A 447 29.40 -3.20 -8.04
CA LYS A 447 30.05 -3.70 -6.81
C LYS A 447 29.10 -3.80 -5.61
N THR A 448 27.81 -3.54 -5.79
CA THR A 448 26.83 -3.51 -4.70
C THR A 448 26.27 -4.91 -4.43
N LEU A 449 26.28 -5.34 -3.18
CA LEU A 449 25.45 -6.43 -2.66
C LEU A 449 24.20 -5.81 -2.02
N VAL A 450 23.04 -6.14 -2.57
CA VAL A 450 21.74 -5.76 -2.04
C VAL A 450 21.26 -6.87 -1.12
N VAL A 451 21.02 -6.56 0.15
CA VAL A 451 20.48 -7.49 1.14
C VAL A 451 19.04 -7.07 1.45
N VAL A 452 18.11 -8.00 1.28
CA VAL A 452 16.69 -7.83 1.57
C VAL A 452 16.31 -8.75 2.72
N ASP A 453 16.10 -8.19 3.91
CA ASP A 453 15.60 -8.95 5.07
C ASP A 453 14.06 -9.02 5.06
N GLU A 454 13.51 -10.03 5.73
CA GLU A 454 12.08 -10.38 5.72
C GLU A 454 11.52 -10.62 4.29
N SER A 455 12.34 -11.26 3.44
CA SER A 455 12.04 -11.55 2.02
C SER A 455 10.81 -12.45 1.80
N SER A 456 10.38 -13.23 2.79
CA SER A 456 9.14 -14.02 2.69
C SER A 456 7.90 -13.13 2.53
N MET A 457 7.97 -11.86 2.89
CA MET A 457 6.86 -10.91 2.79
C MET A 457 6.97 -9.98 1.58
N VAL A 458 8.03 -10.10 0.77
CA VAL A 458 8.24 -9.23 -0.39
C VAL A 458 7.50 -9.80 -1.60
N ASP A 459 6.61 -8.99 -2.17
CA ASP A 459 5.78 -9.40 -3.31
C ASP A 459 6.53 -9.34 -4.65
N LEU A 460 5.90 -9.89 -5.68
CA LEU A 460 6.45 -9.94 -7.03
C LEU A 460 6.74 -8.55 -7.59
N ALA A 461 5.82 -7.59 -7.38
CA ALA A 461 5.96 -6.24 -7.91
C ALA A 461 7.20 -5.53 -7.33
N THR A 462 7.43 -5.70 -6.02
CA THR A 462 8.56 -5.11 -5.31
C THR A 462 9.90 -5.72 -5.75
N ILE A 463 9.98 -7.06 -5.90
CA ILE A 463 11.18 -7.71 -6.44
C ILE A 463 11.44 -7.27 -7.88
N HIS A 464 10.41 -7.24 -8.72
CA HIS A 464 10.53 -6.78 -10.11
C HIS A 464 11.04 -5.33 -10.18
N ALA A 465 10.48 -4.42 -9.39
CA ALA A 465 10.93 -3.03 -9.31
C ALA A 465 12.40 -2.93 -8.88
N LEU A 466 12.81 -3.68 -7.83
CA LEU A 466 14.20 -3.68 -7.35
C LEU A 466 15.17 -4.15 -8.44
N LEU A 467 14.87 -5.27 -9.09
CA LEU A 467 15.74 -5.87 -10.11
C LEU A 467 15.92 -4.97 -11.34
N ARG A 468 14.92 -4.16 -11.71
CA ARG A 468 15.03 -3.17 -12.80
C ARG A 468 16.09 -2.10 -12.54
N HIS A 469 16.38 -1.80 -11.28
CA HIS A 469 17.40 -0.82 -10.88
C HIS A 469 18.76 -1.45 -10.58
N MET A 470 18.89 -2.78 -10.61
CA MET A 470 20.18 -3.44 -10.42
C MET A 470 20.95 -3.48 -11.76
N PRO A 471 22.18 -2.96 -11.84
CA PRO A 471 23.05 -3.17 -13.00
C PRO A 471 23.64 -4.59 -13.02
N GLN A 472 24.21 -5.02 -14.14
CA GLN A 472 25.03 -6.25 -14.17
C GLN A 472 26.22 -6.11 -13.21
N GLY A 473 26.63 -7.23 -12.60
CA GLY A 473 27.66 -7.27 -11.56
C GLY A 473 27.12 -7.16 -10.14
N ALA A 474 26.03 -6.41 -9.93
CA ALA A 474 25.41 -6.30 -8.61
C ALA A 474 24.92 -7.67 -8.13
N ARG A 475 24.96 -7.91 -6.81
CA ARG A 475 24.54 -9.18 -6.19
C ARG A 475 23.29 -8.98 -5.33
N LEU A 476 22.51 -10.05 -5.16
CA LEU A 476 21.27 -10.06 -4.39
C LEU A 476 21.31 -11.17 -3.32
N LEU A 477 21.05 -10.80 -2.08
CA LEU A 477 20.84 -11.70 -0.96
C LEU A 477 19.42 -11.49 -0.42
N LEU A 478 18.59 -12.52 -0.50
CA LEU A 478 17.25 -12.55 0.07
C LEU A 478 17.28 -13.33 1.40
N VAL A 479 16.85 -12.70 2.49
CA VAL A 479 16.86 -13.31 3.83
C VAL A 479 15.45 -13.36 4.38
N GLY A 480 15.05 -14.48 4.97
CA GLY A 480 13.69 -14.63 5.49
C GLY A 480 13.38 -16.00 6.08
N ASP A 481 12.09 -16.27 6.18
CA ASP A 481 11.55 -17.55 6.63
C ASP A 481 10.27 -17.87 5.86
N GLU A 482 10.32 -18.91 5.01
CA GLU A 482 9.18 -19.37 4.19
C GLU A 482 7.93 -19.81 4.99
N ALA A 483 8.07 -20.03 6.30
CA ALA A 483 6.95 -20.32 7.20
C ALA A 483 6.30 -19.04 7.77
N GLN A 484 6.89 -17.86 7.62
CA GLN A 484 6.18 -16.64 8.00
C GLN A 484 5.02 -16.33 7.03
N LEU A 485 4.22 -15.33 7.37
CA LEU A 485 3.17 -14.83 6.49
C LEU A 485 3.73 -14.51 5.08
N PRO A 486 3.02 -14.91 4.01
CA PRO A 486 3.39 -14.55 2.65
C PRO A 486 3.18 -13.04 2.41
N PRO A 487 3.62 -12.51 1.25
CA PRO A 487 3.47 -11.08 0.95
C PRO A 487 2.01 -10.64 0.99
N VAL A 488 1.73 -9.41 1.42
CA VAL A 488 0.36 -8.86 1.31
C VAL A 488 -0.05 -8.73 -0.17
N GLY A 489 0.90 -8.33 -1.02
CA GLY A 489 0.73 -8.35 -2.47
C GLY A 489 0.77 -9.75 -3.08
N PHE A 490 0.75 -9.79 -4.41
CA PHE A 490 0.68 -11.04 -5.19
C PHE A 490 2.06 -11.67 -5.46
N GLY A 491 2.05 -12.98 -5.65
CA GLY A 491 3.24 -13.76 -6.00
C GLY A 491 4.01 -14.29 -4.78
N LEU A 492 4.96 -15.19 -5.04
CA LEU A 492 5.73 -15.92 -4.02
C LEU A 492 7.18 -16.17 -4.48
N VAL A 493 7.93 -15.10 -4.81
CA VAL A 493 9.29 -15.24 -5.36
C VAL A 493 10.24 -15.92 -4.38
N TYR A 494 10.36 -15.41 -3.14
CA TYR A 494 11.26 -15.98 -2.13
C TYR A 494 10.98 -17.47 -1.86
N HIS A 495 9.70 -17.84 -1.68
CA HIS A 495 9.27 -19.22 -1.41
C HIS A 495 9.62 -20.21 -2.53
N ARG A 496 9.68 -19.74 -3.78
CA ARG A 496 10.13 -20.55 -4.93
C ARG A 496 11.64 -20.67 -4.98
N LEU A 497 12.36 -19.57 -4.70
CA LEU A 497 13.82 -19.54 -4.72
C LEU A 497 14.45 -20.37 -3.59
N VAL A 498 13.90 -20.32 -2.37
CA VAL A 498 14.47 -21.05 -1.22
C VAL A 498 14.46 -22.57 -1.39
N ALA A 499 13.62 -23.10 -2.28
CA ALA A 499 13.60 -24.51 -2.60
C ALA A 499 14.86 -24.97 -3.38
N ASP A 500 15.56 -24.04 -4.03
CA ASP A 500 16.81 -24.34 -4.75
C ASP A 500 18.00 -24.35 -3.78
N ALA A 501 18.48 -25.55 -3.46
CA ALA A 501 19.62 -25.77 -2.58
C ALA A 501 20.94 -25.21 -3.14
N ALA A 502 21.05 -24.94 -4.44
CA ALA A 502 22.28 -24.40 -5.04
C ALA A 502 22.51 -22.92 -4.70
N ILE A 503 21.47 -22.20 -4.29
CA ILE A 503 21.53 -20.78 -3.91
C ILE A 503 21.07 -20.54 -2.46
N THR A 504 20.56 -21.56 -1.77
CA THR A 504 19.94 -21.40 -0.45
C THR A 504 20.79 -21.97 0.66
N ALA A 505 21.16 -21.12 1.62
CA ALA A 505 21.67 -21.52 2.92
C ALA A 505 20.52 -21.65 3.93
N ARG A 506 20.46 -22.75 4.67
CA ARG A 506 19.44 -23.02 5.68
C ARG A 506 20.05 -23.02 7.07
N LEU A 507 19.47 -22.26 7.99
CA LEU A 507 19.83 -22.25 9.41
C LEU A 507 18.71 -22.89 10.22
N SER A 508 19.04 -23.99 10.89
CA SER A 508 18.13 -24.83 11.67
C SER A 508 18.46 -24.83 13.16
N ILE A 509 19.71 -24.52 13.52
CA ILE A 509 20.17 -24.59 14.91
C ILE A 509 19.75 -23.34 15.65
N VAL A 510 18.83 -23.51 16.59
CA VAL A 510 18.42 -22.43 17.48
C VAL A 510 19.50 -22.22 18.54
N HIS A 511 20.18 -21.08 18.48
CA HIS A 511 21.24 -20.74 19.43
C HIS A 511 20.72 -20.26 20.79
N ARG A 512 19.40 -20.11 20.93
CA ARG A 512 18.73 -19.77 22.18
C ARG A 512 18.34 -21.05 22.90
N GLN A 513 19.10 -21.42 23.94
CA GLN A 513 18.70 -22.52 24.81
C GLN A 513 17.47 -22.12 25.62
N GLY A 514 16.46 -22.97 25.65
CA GLY A 514 15.23 -22.77 26.42
C GLY A 514 14.56 -24.10 26.75
N PRO A 515 13.62 -24.11 27.71
CA PRO A 515 12.88 -25.31 28.11
C PRO A 515 12.09 -25.93 26.94
N LYS A 516 11.61 -27.17 27.09
CA LYS A 516 10.78 -27.87 26.07
C LYS A 516 9.48 -27.12 25.72
N SER A 517 8.97 -26.27 26.62
CA SER A 517 7.84 -25.35 26.41
C SER A 517 8.28 -23.97 25.86
N GLY A 518 9.55 -23.81 25.52
CA GLY A 518 10.11 -22.57 25.01
C GLY A 518 9.56 -22.21 23.63
N ILE A 519 9.58 -20.90 23.32
CA ILE A 519 9.12 -20.35 22.04
C ILE A 519 9.71 -21.10 20.83
N PRO A 520 11.00 -21.47 20.78
CA PRO A 520 11.55 -22.22 19.64
C PRO A 520 10.92 -23.60 19.43
N ALA A 521 10.69 -24.35 20.52
CA ALA A 521 10.06 -25.67 20.44
C ALA A 521 8.59 -25.56 20.03
N ALA A 522 7.87 -24.56 20.57
CA ALA A 522 6.51 -24.27 20.15
C ALA A 522 6.43 -23.84 18.68
N ALA A 523 7.35 -22.98 18.23
CA ALA A 523 7.43 -22.54 16.84
C ALA A 523 7.75 -23.70 15.88
N ALA A 524 8.60 -24.65 16.29
CA ALA A 524 8.84 -25.89 15.54
C ALA A 524 7.59 -26.76 15.46
N ALA A 525 6.89 -26.98 16.58
CA ALA A 525 5.64 -27.75 16.59
C ALA A 525 4.59 -27.12 15.66
N LEU A 526 4.40 -25.80 15.71
CA LEU A 526 3.50 -25.08 14.81
C LEU A 526 3.91 -25.20 13.34
N ARG A 527 5.22 -25.17 13.05
CA ARG A 527 5.77 -25.38 11.70
C ARG A 527 5.41 -26.77 11.16
N ASP A 528 5.39 -27.77 12.03
CA ASP A 528 5.05 -29.15 11.68
C ASP A 528 3.53 -29.43 11.74
N GLY A 529 2.70 -28.43 12.04
CA GLY A 529 1.25 -28.56 12.15
C GLY A 529 0.76 -29.23 13.45
N HIS A 530 1.63 -29.32 14.46
CA HIS A 530 1.33 -29.92 15.75
C HIS A 530 0.99 -28.86 16.81
N VAL A 531 0.13 -29.23 17.76
CA VAL A 531 -0.14 -28.41 18.94
C VAL A 531 1.13 -28.38 19.81
N PRO A 532 1.64 -27.20 20.19
CA PRO A 532 2.84 -27.10 21.02
C PRO A 532 2.57 -27.61 22.44
N VAL A 533 3.64 -28.00 23.13
CA VAL A 533 3.58 -28.29 24.57
C VAL A 533 3.51 -26.97 25.32
N PHE A 534 2.45 -26.78 26.10
CA PHE A 534 2.24 -25.57 26.89
C PHE A 534 2.86 -25.71 28.28
N ALA A 535 3.45 -24.62 28.77
CA ALA A 535 3.72 -24.42 30.18
C ALA A 535 2.45 -23.97 30.91
N ASP A 536 2.40 -24.23 32.21
CA ASP A 536 1.36 -23.67 33.08
C ASP A 536 1.46 -22.14 33.09
N TYR A 537 0.30 -21.48 32.99
CA TYR A 537 0.24 -20.03 33.04
C TYR A 537 0.29 -19.55 34.49
N VAL A 538 1.34 -18.80 34.84
CA VAL A 538 1.63 -18.31 36.20
C VAL A 538 1.76 -16.77 36.27
N GLY A 539 1.26 -16.05 35.27
CA GLY A 539 1.55 -14.63 35.08
C GLY A 539 2.86 -14.44 34.32
N ILE A 540 3.76 -13.57 34.81
CA ILE A 540 5.08 -13.34 34.17
C ILE A 540 5.94 -14.60 34.25
N GLY A 541 6.39 -15.09 33.10
CA GLY A 541 7.19 -16.31 32.99
C GLY A 541 7.94 -16.42 31.67
N GLU A 542 8.25 -17.64 31.25
CA GLU A 542 8.92 -17.92 29.97
C GLU A 542 8.23 -19.04 29.20
N GLY A 543 8.39 -19.04 27.89
CA GLY A 543 7.84 -20.06 27.00
C GLY A 543 6.42 -19.75 26.55
N VAL A 544 5.70 -20.79 26.15
CA VAL A 544 4.35 -20.67 25.58
C VAL A 544 3.35 -21.32 26.52
N SER A 545 2.31 -20.57 26.88
CA SER A 545 1.21 -21.01 27.74
C SER A 545 -0.13 -20.80 27.05
N MET A 546 -1.16 -21.50 27.51
CA MET A 546 -2.52 -21.37 27.01
C MET A 546 -3.50 -21.16 28.15
N VAL A 547 -4.38 -20.18 28.01
CA VAL A 547 -5.49 -19.90 28.92
C VAL A 547 -6.78 -20.20 28.15
N GLU A 548 -7.42 -21.31 28.48
CA GLU A 548 -8.65 -21.74 27.83
C GLU A 548 -9.84 -20.92 28.35
N VAL A 549 -10.64 -20.39 27.42
CA VAL A 549 -11.83 -19.59 27.72
C VAL A 549 -12.79 -19.62 26.53
N ASP A 550 -14.07 -19.48 26.81
CA ASP A 550 -15.11 -19.32 25.80
C ASP A 550 -15.07 -17.95 25.12
N GLU A 551 -15.63 -17.86 23.91
CA GLU A 551 -15.58 -16.64 23.09
C GLU A 551 -16.24 -15.42 23.78
N ALA A 552 -17.23 -15.65 24.64
CA ALA A 552 -17.91 -14.59 25.40
C ALA A 552 -16.99 -13.89 26.41
N ASP A 553 -16.13 -14.65 27.09
CA ASP A 553 -15.24 -14.18 28.16
C ASP A 553 -13.82 -13.88 27.66
N LEU A 554 -13.55 -14.18 26.39
CA LEU A 554 -12.28 -13.93 25.73
C LEU A 554 -11.77 -12.48 25.89
N PRO A 555 -12.58 -11.43 25.69
CA PRO A 555 -12.10 -10.04 25.76
C PRO A 555 -11.60 -9.68 27.16
N ALA A 556 -12.37 -10.07 28.19
CA ALA A 556 -12.03 -9.82 29.59
C ALA A 556 -10.81 -10.64 30.03
N THR A 557 -10.67 -11.87 29.51
CA THR A 557 -9.54 -12.74 29.82
C THR A 557 -8.24 -12.25 29.21
N VAL A 558 -8.29 -11.77 27.95
CA VAL A 558 -7.13 -11.14 27.29
C VAL A 558 -6.68 -9.90 28.06
N GLU A 559 -7.63 -9.05 28.48
CA GLU A 559 -7.35 -7.87 29.31
C GLU A 559 -6.69 -8.26 30.65
N ARG A 560 -7.23 -9.26 31.35
CA ARG A 560 -6.66 -9.78 32.59
C ARG A 560 -5.23 -10.29 32.40
N VAL A 561 -5.00 -11.13 31.39
CA VAL A 561 -3.67 -11.68 31.07
C VAL A 561 -2.69 -10.55 30.75
N TRP A 562 -3.11 -9.56 29.96
CA TRP A 562 -2.27 -8.40 29.64
C TRP A 562 -1.86 -7.63 30.90
N CYS A 563 -2.77 -7.43 31.86
CA CYS A 563 -2.45 -6.82 33.15
C CYS A 563 -1.48 -7.67 33.99
N GLU A 564 -1.69 -8.98 34.07
CA GLU A 564 -0.83 -9.91 34.81
C GLU A 564 0.59 -10.00 34.23
N LEU A 565 0.76 -9.73 32.94
CA LEU A 565 2.07 -9.62 32.28
C LEU A 565 2.74 -8.24 32.46
N GLY A 566 2.19 -7.39 33.32
CA GLY A 566 2.75 -6.10 33.72
C GLY A 566 2.03 -4.88 33.12
N GLY A 567 1.15 -5.07 32.13
CA GLY A 567 0.31 -4.00 31.59
C GLY A 567 1.08 -2.77 31.09
N ARG A 568 2.29 -2.98 30.56
CA ARG A 568 3.18 -1.91 30.07
C ARG A 568 3.25 -1.91 28.55
N ALA A 569 3.01 -0.73 27.98
CA ALA A 569 3.26 -0.45 26.57
C ALA A 569 4.73 -0.76 26.23
N GLY A 570 4.95 -1.48 25.12
CA GLY A 570 6.28 -1.88 24.65
C GLY A 570 6.85 -3.17 25.26
N GLU A 571 6.31 -3.63 26.41
CA GLU A 571 6.71 -4.92 27.02
C GLU A 571 5.76 -6.06 26.63
N THR A 572 4.45 -5.78 26.56
CA THR A 572 3.42 -6.76 26.17
C THR A 572 2.62 -6.27 24.97
N LEU A 573 2.55 -7.09 23.92
CA LEU A 573 1.79 -6.81 22.70
C LEU A 573 0.65 -7.81 22.52
N ILE A 574 -0.54 -7.32 22.15
CA ILE A 574 -1.62 -8.19 21.68
C ILE A 574 -1.56 -8.31 20.17
N VAL A 575 -1.50 -9.53 19.66
CA VAL A 575 -1.57 -9.81 18.22
C VAL A 575 -2.92 -10.44 17.90
N ALA A 576 -3.82 -9.67 17.29
CA ALA A 576 -5.19 -10.08 16.98
C ALA A 576 -5.39 -10.32 15.47
N ALA A 577 -6.29 -11.26 15.14
CA ALA A 577 -6.54 -11.68 13.77
C ALA A 577 -7.37 -10.68 12.96
N THR A 578 -8.36 -10.03 13.58
CA THR A 578 -9.30 -9.11 12.91
C THR A 578 -9.35 -7.74 13.57
N HIS A 579 -9.79 -6.73 12.81
CA HIS A 579 -10.01 -5.38 13.32
C HIS A 579 -11.20 -5.30 14.28
N LYS A 580 -12.32 -5.92 13.89
CA LYS A 580 -13.59 -5.96 14.64
C LYS A 580 -13.79 -7.32 15.33
N GLY A 581 -14.74 -7.39 16.25
CA GLY A 581 -15.10 -8.59 17.01
C GLY A 581 -14.76 -8.46 18.50
N GLY A 582 -15.22 -9.42 19.32
CA GLY A 582 -15.07 -9.37 20.78
C GLY A 582 -13.62 -9.23 21.26
N ALA A 583 -12.68 -9.90 20.61
CA ALA A 583 -11.23 -9.74 20.85
C ALA A 583 -10.48 -9.20 19.63
N GLY A 584 -11.17 -8.38 18.83
CA GLY A 584 -10.58 -7.65 17.71
C GLY A 584 -9.73 -6.46 18.18
N ILE A 585 -8.95 -5.89 17.26
CA ILE A 585 -8.05 -4.77 17.54
C ILE A 585 -8.76 -3.57 18.14
N GLU A 586 -9.89 -3.15 17.55
CA GLU A 586 -10.64 -1.98 18.01
C GLU A 586 -11.13 -2.15 19.44
N GLU A 587 -11.65 -3.33 19.76
CA GLU A 587 -12.20 -3.65 21.07
C GLU A 587 -11.11 -3.76 22.14
N MET A 588 -9.99 -4.42 21.83
CA MET A 588 -8.85 -4.55 22.75
C MET A 588 -8.17 -3.21 23.01
N ASN A 589 -7.95 -2.39 21.98
CA ASN A 589 -7.40 -1.05 22.15
C ASN A 589 -8.32 -0.17 23.02
N ARG A 590 -9.63 -0.21 22.77
CA ARG A 590 -10.62 0.55 23.55
C ARG A 590 -10.63 0.15 25.02
N ARG A 591 -10.67 -1.16 25.32
CA ARG A 591 -10.67 -1.68 26.69
C ARG A 591 -9.40 -1.32 27.44
N LEU A 592 -8.24 -1.58 26.82
CA LEU A 592 -6.96 -1.35 27.48
C LEU A 592 -6.66 0.13 27.67
N HIS A 593 -7.07 0.98 26.74
CA HIS A 593 -7.02 2.43 26.94
C HIS A 593 -7.90 2.87 28.11
N ALA A 594 -9.16 2.44 28.16
CA ALA A 594 -10.06 2.78 29.28
C ALA A 594 -9.49 2.30 30.63
N ARG A 595 -8.91 1.11 30.66
CA ARG A 595 -8.24 0.54 31.84
C ARG A 595 -7.01 1.35 32.24
N HIS A 596 -6.18 1.74 31.26
CA HIS A 596 -5.00 2.59 31.45
C HIS A 596 -5.38 3.94 32.06
N VAL A 597 -6.35 4.63 31.47
CA VAL A 597 -6.89 5.91 31.96
C VAL A 597 -7.43 5.76 33.39
N GLN A 598 -8.24 4.73 33.66
CA GLN A 598 -8.80 4.48 34.99
C GLN A 598 -7.72 4.20 36.03
N THR A 599 -6.69 3.42 35.68
CA THR A 599 -5.64 3.01 36.62
C THR A 599 -4.67 4.15 36.95
N ARG A 600 -4.43 5.05 35.99
CA ARG A 600 -3.49 6.17 36.15
C ARG A 600 -4.16 7.51 36.46
N SER A 601 -5.50 7.57 36.48
CA SER A 601 -6.27 8.82 36.52
C SER A 601 -5.76 9.83 35.48
N ALA A 602 -5.46 9.34 34.27
CA ALA A 602 -4.77 10.12 33.25
C ALA A 602 -5.74 11.02 32.48
N ALA A 603 -5.24 12.15 31.99
CA ALA A 603 -6.02 13.01 31.11
C ALA A 603 -6.21 12.36 29.73
N GLU A 604 -7.29 12.73 29.03
CA GLU A 604 -7.65 12.18 27.73
C GLU A 604 -7.70 13.28 26.66
N LEU A 605 -7.06 12.99 25.53
CA LEU A 605 -7.09 13.78 24.30
C LEU A 605 -8.00 13.10 23.28
N LYS A 606 -9.00 13.83 22.78
CA LYS A 606 -9.90 13.33 21.72
C LYS A 606 -9.30 13.54 20.33
N GLY A 607 -9.07 12.44 19.62
CA GLY A 607 -8.66 12.40 18.22
C GLY A 607 -9.78 12.72 17.22
N HIS A 608 -9.40 12.85 15.94
CA HIS A 608 -10.30 13.31 14.87
C HIS A 608 -11.45 12.32 14.59
N LEU A 609 -11.16 11.02 14.62
CA LEU A 609 -12.12 9.94 14.34
C LEU A 609 -12.85 9.45 15.61
N GLY A 610 -12.85 10.25 16.68
CA GLY A 610 -13.52 9.90 17.94
C GLY A 610 -12.74 8.91 18.82
N GLN A 611 -11.50 8.57 18.44
CA GLN A 611 -10.57 7.82 19.28
C GLN A 611 -10.04 8.69 20.42
N TRP A 612 -9.67 8.08 21.54
CA TRP A 612 -9.09 8.77 22.68
C TRP A 612 -7.65 8.34 22.90
N PHE A 613 -6.83 9.27 23.37
CA PHE A 613 -5.41 9.11 23.59
C PHE A 613 -5.03 9.67 24.96
N SER A 614 -4.01 9.09 25.57
CA SER A 614 -3.48 9.49 26.86
C SER A 614 -1.96 9.29 26.90
N SER A 615 -1.29 9.99 27.80
CA SER A 615 0.15 9.79 28.03
C SER A 615 0.44 8.31 28.31
N HIS A 616 1.53 7.81 27.72
CA HIS A 616 1.98 6.41 27.71
C HIS A 616 1.14 5.42 26.89
N ASP A 617 0.10 5.85 26.17
CA ASP A 617 -0.56 4.95 25.23
C ASP A 617 0.42 4.49 24.16
N PRO A 618 0.48 3.18 23.86
CA PRO A 618 1.12 2.68 22.65
C PRO A 618 0.31 3.14 21.45
N VAL A 619 1.00 3.63 20.44
CA VAL A 619 0.39 4.16 19.21
C VAL A 619 1.08 3.62 17.96
N VAL A 620 0.36 3.69 16.85
CA VAL A 620 0.84 3.33 15.52
C VAL A 620 0.50 4.45 14.55
N TRP A 621 1.47 4.80 13.72
CA TRP A 621 1.31 5.76 12.64
C TRP A 621 0.71 5.07 11.40
N LEU A 622 -0.24 5.71 10.72
CA LEU A 622 -1.08 5.10 9.69
C LEU A 622 -0.74 5.54 8.26
N ARG A 623 0.10 6.56 8.09
CA ARG A 623 0.43 7.15 6.78
C ARG A 623 1.94 7.22 6.58
N ASN A 624 2.41 7.23 5.33
CA ASN A 624 3.81 7.59 5.07
C ASN A 624 3.94 9.11 5.06
N ASP A 625 4.76 9.65 5.96
CA ASP A 625 5.16 11.05 6.01
C ASP A 625 6.67 11.11 5.79
N TYR A 626 7.07 11.38 4.55
CA TYR A 626 8.47 11.35 4.17
C TYR A 626 9.26 12.57 4.63
N GLU A 627 8.60 13.67 5.00
CA GLU A 627 9.26 14.88 5.47
C GLU A 627 9.72 14.70 6.92
N ARG A 628 8.82 14.20 7.78
CA ARG A 628 9.15 13.80 9.16
C ARG A 628 9.82 12.43 9.24
N GLY A 629 9.89 11.72 8.11
CA GLY A 629 10.42 10.38 8.02
C GLY A 629 9.59 9.34 8.76
N LEU A 630 8.30 9.59 9.04
CA LEU A 630 7.39 8.64 9.67
C LEU A 630 6.80 7.70 8.61
N PHE A 631 6.60 6.43 8.98
CA PHE A 631 6.12 5.42 8.04
C PHE A 631 4.86 4.73 8.58
N ASN A 632 3.98 4.30 7.67
CA ASN A 632 2.82 3.51 8.04
C ASN A 632 3.25 2.23 8.77
N GLY A 633 2.64 1.96 9.92
CA GLY A 633 2.96 0.85 10.81
C GLY A 633 4.05 1.16 11.83
N LEU A 634 4.62 2.37 11.85
CA LEU A 634 5.61 2.76 12.86
C LEU A 634 4.95 2.83 14.24
N LEU A 635 5.47 2.03 15.17
CA LEU A 635 5.02 1.97 16.56
C LEU A 635 5.73 3.02 17.40
N GLY A 636 5.06 3.50 18.44
CA GLY A 636 5.60 4.42 19.41
C GLY A 636 4.75 4.46 20.67
N HIS A 637 5.06 5.39 21.55
CA HIS A 637 4.22 5.70 22.71
C HIS A 637 4.09 7.21 22.87
N ILE A 638 2.93 7.62 23.39
CA ILE A 638 2.70 9.02 23.72
C ILE A 638 3.53 9.38 24.95
N VAL A 639 4.34 10.42 24.86
CA VAL A 639 5.11 10.97 25.98
C VAL A 639 4.23 11.92 26.79
N SER A 640 3.52 12.82 26.11
CA SER A 640 2.62 13.78 26.71
C SER A 640 1.50 14.18 25.73
N ILE A 641 0.42 14.70 26.29
CA ILE A 641 -0.71 15.26 25.53
C ILE A 641 -0.93 16.73 25.90
N ASP A 642 -1.40 17.51 24.93
CA ASP A 642 -1.89 18.87 25.12
C ASP A 642 -3.37 18.91 24.70
N CYS A 643 -4.25 19.01 25.69
CA CYS A 643 -5.70 19.03 25.48
C CYS A 643 -6.21 20.36 24.90
N GLU A 644 -5.50 21.46 25.12
CA GLU A 644 -5.89 22.80 24.63
C GLU A 644 -5.57 22.91 23.14
N GLN A 645 -4.35 22.57 22.76
CA GLN A 645 -3.90 22.58 21.36
C GLN A 645 -4.36 21.36 20.56
N ARG A 646 -4.86 20.33 21.25
CA ARG A 646 -5.20 19.01 20.69
C ARG A 646 -4.03 18.40 19.93
N SER A 647 -2.89 18.32 20.59
CA SER A 647 -1.66 17.74 20.07
C SER A 647 -1.06 16.76 21.06
N CYS A 648 -0.09 15.96 20.61
CA CYS A 648 0.66 15.08 21.50
C CYS A 648 2.12 14.94 21.05
N LEU A 649 3.00 14.66 21.99
CA LEU A 649 4.38 14.27 21.72
C LEU A 649 4.46 12.74 21.69
N VAL A 650 4.95 12.17 20.60
CA VAL A 650 5.05 10.72 20.41
C VAL A 650 6.51 10.32 20.25
N GLN A 651 6.98 9.43 21.12
CA GLN A 651 8.28 8.78 20.97
C GLN A 651 8.11 7.53 20.10
N PHE A 652 8.46 7.65 18.83
CA PHE A 652 8.44 6.51 17.90
C PHE A 652 9.67 5.61 18.07
N ASP A 653 9.47 4.31 17.88
CA ASP A 653 10.51 3.29 17.92
C ASP A 653 11.66 3.64 16.95
N GLY A 654 12.88 3.71 17.46
CA GLY A 654 14.08 3.95 16.64
C GLY A 654 14.46 5.41 16.41
N TYR A 655 13.68 6.36 16.91
CA TYR A 655 14.02 7.78 16.90
C TYR A 655 14.64 8.17 18.24
N GLY A 656 15.59 9.11 18.21
CA GLY A 656 16.23 9.65 19.42
C GLY A 656 15.38 10.70 20.14
N GLU A 657 14.41 11.30 19.44
CA GLU A 657 13.59 12.40 19.93
C GLU A 657 12.10 12.14 19.64
N ALA A 658 11.24 12.71 20.49
CA ALA A 658 9.80 12.65 20.34
C ALA A 658 9.34 13.59 19.21
N HIS A 659 8.33 13.17 18.47
CA HIS A 659 7.73 13.92 17.37
C HIS A 659 6.45 14.59 17.83
N GLU A 660 6.28 15.85 17.45
CA GLU A 660 5.03 16.56 17.66
C GLU A 660 3.99 16.13 16.63
N ILE A 661 2.86 15.65 17.13
CA ILE A 661 1.69 15.26 16.34
C ILE A 661 0.60 16.29 16.60
N GLY A 662 0.40 17.17 15.62
CA GLY A 662 -0.58 18.24 15.68
C GLY A 662 -2.02 17.75 15.48
N ARG A 663 -2.98 18.65 15.63
CA ARG A 663 -4.42 18.35 15.55
C ARG A 663 -4.85 17.64 14.26
N ASP A 664 -4.31 18.06 13.11
CA ASP A 664 -4.69 17.50 11.81
C ASP A 664 -4.01 16.14 11.55
N ASP A 665 -2.86 15.91 12.19
CA ASP A 665 -2.09 14.67 12.10
C ASP A 665 -2.68 13.54 12.95
N LEU A 666 -3.50 13.86 13.96
CA LEU A 666 -4.15 12.86 14.82
C LEU A 666 -5.05 11.89 14.05
N ILE A 667 -5.47 12.22 12.81
CA ILE A 667 -6.19 11.28 11.94
C ILE A 667 -5.33 10.10 11.50
N ASP A 668 -4.01 10.31 11.41
CA ASP A 668 -3.02 9.34 11.01
C ASP A 668 -2.39 8.60 12.20
N LEU A 669 -2.92 8.80 13.42
CA LEU A 669 -2.50 8.12 14.65
C LEU A 669 -3.60 7.19 15.16
N ALA A 670 -3.23 5.98 15.62
CA ALA A 670 -4.15 5.06 16.28
C ALA A 670 -3.49 4.36 17.46
N LEU A 671 -4.29 3.85 18.40
CA LEU A 671 -3.81 3.01 19.51
C LEU A 671 -3.21 1.69 19.01
N ALA A 672 -2.23 1.17 19.76
CA ALA A 672 -1.45 0.00 19.39
C ALA A 672 -1.22 -1.00 20.54
N TYR A 673 -2.15 -1.08 21.51
CA TYR A 673 -2.13 -2.16 22.50
C TYR A 673 -2.32 -3.52 21.82
N ALA A 674 -3.26 -3.56 20.87
CA ALA A 674 -3.48 -4.65 19.95
C ALA A 674 -3.19 -4.19 18.51
N ILE A 675 -2.50 -5.03 17.76
CA ILE A 675 -2.23 -4.81 16.33
C ILE A 675 -2.45 -6.10 15.53
N THR A 676 -2.55 -5.97 14.21
CA THR A 676 -2.58 -7.14 13.32
C THR A 676 -1.22 -7.84 13.32
N CYS A 677 -1.21 -9.16 13.03
CA CYS A 677 0.03 -9.90 12.82
C CYS A 677 0.92 -9.24 11.75
N HIS A 678 0.32 -8.72 10.67
CA HIS A 678 1.03 -7.98 9.62
C HIS A 678 1.76 -6.73 10.16
N ARG A 679 1.14 -5.94 11.04
CA ARG A 679 1.79 -4.78 11.65
C ARG A 679 2.83 -5.16 12.70
N ALA A 680 2.69 -6.33 13.32
CA ALA A 680 3.70 -6.87 14.23
C ALA A 680 4.95 -7.42 13.50
N GLN A 681 4.93 -7.53 12.17
CA GLN A 681 6.09 -8.00 11.39
C GLN A 681 7.30 -7.10 11.61
N GLY A 682 8.48 -7.72 11.73
CA GLY A 682 9.71 -7.01 12.10
C GLY A 682 9.75 -6.48 13.55
N SER A 683 8.65 -6.53 14.31
CA SER A 683 8.62 -6.28 15.75
C SER A 683 8.95 -7.56 16.52
N GLN A 684 9.57 -7.40 17.67
CA GLN A 684 9.69 -8.40 18.72
C GLN A 684 9.55 -7.65 20.04
N VAL A 685 8.83 -8.25 20.97
CA VAL A 685 8.58 -7.71 22.31
C VAL A 685 8.80 -8.80 23.34
N PRO A 686 9.06 -8.47 24.62
CA PRO A 686 9.23 -9.47 25.67
C PRO A 686 8.09 -10.49 25.72
N SER A 687 6.84 -10.02 25.71
CA SER A 687 5.65 -10.86 25.86
C SER A 687 4.61 -10.60 24.78
N VAL A 688 4.01 -11.67 24.26
CA VAL A 688 2.92 -11.59 23.27
C VAL A 688 1.69 -12.33 23.77
N VAL A 689 0.53 -11.68 23.68
CA VAL A 689 -0.77 -12.29 23.93
C VAL A 689 -1.48 -12.48 22.60
N VAL A 690 -1.99 -13.69 22.35
CA VAL A 690 -2.67 -14.03 21.10
C VAL A 690 -4.08 -14.52 21.41
N PRO A 691 -5.11 -13.68 21.19
CA PRO A 691 -6.50 -14.11 21.27
C PRO A 691 -6.82 -15.09 20.15
N LEU A 692 -7.44 -16.21 20.49
CA LEU A 692 -7.84 -17.28 19.57
C LEU A 692 -9.35 -17.26 19.39
N TYR A 693 -9.78 -16.90 18.19
CA TYR A 693 -11.17 -16.96 17.74
C TYR A 693 -11.21 -17.31 16.24
N ARG A 694 -12.35 -17.83 15.78
CA ARG A 694 -12.50 -18.24 14.38
C ARG A 694 -12.40 -17.03 13.46
N SER A 695 -11.47 -17.07 12.51
CA SER A 695 -11.34 -16.05 11.47
C SER A 695 -10.83 -16.67 10.17
N GLN A 696 -10.94 -15.96 9.05
CA GLN A 696 -10.45 -16.41 7.73
C GLN A 696 -8.92 -16.34 7.60
N VAL A 697 -8.28 -15.49 8.42
CA VAL A 697 -6.83 -15.26 8.37
C VAL A 697 -6.04 -16.15 9.33
N LEU A 698 -6.71 -16.77 10.32
CA LEU A 698 -6.07 -17.67 11.27
C LEU A 698 -5.74 -19.00 10.59
N ASP A 699 -4.44 -19.28 10.46
CA ASP A 699 -3.84 -20.48 9.88
C ASP A 699 -2.45 -20.75 10.51
N PRO A 700 -1.72 -21.82 10.13
CA PRO A 700 -0.42 -22.13 10.75
C PRO A 700 0.62 -21.03 10.56
N SER A 701 0.67 -20.39 9.38
CA SER A 701 1.61 -19.28 9.11
C SER A 701 1.33 -18.06 9.96
N TRP A 702 0.05 -17.74 10.19
CA TRP A 702 -0.35 -16.63 11.05
C TRP A 702 0.04 -16.89 12.50
N LEU A 703 -0.28 -18.08 13.03
CA LEU A 703 0.08 -18.50 14.39
C LEU A 703 1.59 -18.50 14.60
N TYR A 704 2.33 -19.12 13.68
CA TYR A 704 3.79 -19.15 13.69
C TYR A 704 4.37 -17.73 13.71
N THR A 705 3.86 -16.84 12.85
CA THR A 705 4.34 -15.45 12.79
C THR A 705 4.04 -14.69 14.08
N ALA A 706 2.85 -14.85 14.66
CA ALA A 706 2.45 -14.22 15.92
C ALA A 706 3.31 -14.70 17.09
N VAL A 707 3.49 -16.02 17.24
CA VAL A 707 4.30 -16.64 18.30
C VAL A 707 5.76 -16.21 18.23
N THR A 708 6.32 -16.10 17.02
CA THR A 708 7.72 -15.68 16.81
C THR A 708 7.96 -14.17 17.02
N ARG A 709 6.92 -13.38 17.32
CA ARG A 709 7.08 -11.98 17.76
C ARG A 709 7.52 -11.89 19.23
N ALA A 710 7.33 -12.93 20.04
CA ALA A 710 7.76 -12.90 21.43
C ALA A 710 9.25 -13.18 21.59
N GLU A 711 9.88 -12.45 22.50
CA GLU A 711 11.25 -12.72 22.91
C GLU A 711 11.31 -13.68 24.09
N ARG A 712 10.37 -13.63 25.03
CA ARG A 712 10.42 -14.44 26.27
C ARG A 712 9.17 -15.29 26.47
N GLN A 713 7.99 -14.68 26.34
CA GLN A 713 6.74 -15.32 26.71
C GLN A 713 5.63 -15.16 25.66
N VAL A 714 4.87 -16.22 25.43
CA VAL A 714 3.62 -16.18 24.66
C VAL A 714 2.48 -16.73 25.50
N VAL A 715 1.34 -16.04 25.48
CA VAL A 715 0.10 -16.53 26.06
C VAL A 715 -0.97 -16.59 24.99
N LEU A 716 -1.40 -17.81 24.64
CA LEU A 716 -2.57 -18.03 23.79
C LEU A 716 -3.82 -17.98 24.67
N VAL A 717 -4.84 -17.22 24.27
CA VAL A 717 -6.06 -17.07 25.07
C VAL A 717 -7.26 -17.45 24.20
N GLY A 718 -8.04 -18.44 24.61
CA GLY A 718 -9.23 -18.91 23.87
C GLY A 718 -9.32 -20.43 23.82
N ALA A 719 -10.29 -20.96 23.07
CA ALA A 719 -10.58 -22.40 23.06
C ALA A 719 -9.51 -23.21 22.30
N ARG A 720 -9.10 -24.36 22.87
CA ARG A 720 -8.15 -25.29 22.24
C ARG A 720 -8.60 -25.81 20.87
N ALA A 721 -9.91 -25.98 20.69
CA ALA A 721 -10.50 -26.37 19.41
C ALA A 721 -10.17 -25.37 18.29
N VAL A 722 -10.15 -24.07 18.57
CA VAL A 722 -9.84 -23.03 17.57
C VAL A 722 -8.38 -23.13 17.11
N LEU A 723 -7.46 -23.44 18.02
CA LEU A 723 -6.05 -23.69 17.68
C LEU A 723 -5.92 -24.91 16.77
N GLN A 724 -6.60 -26.01 17.09
CA GLN A 724 -6.57 -27.23 16.28
C GLN A 724 -7.17 -27.00 14.88
N GLU A 725 -8.31 -26.32 14.80
CA GLU A 725 -8.94 -25.91 13.53
C GLU A 725 -7.99 -25.06 12.67
N ALA A 726 -7.27 -24.12 13.30
CA ALA A 726 -6.29 -23.29 12.62
C ALA A 726 -5.11 -24.10 12.08
N LEU A 727 -4.60 -25.07 12.86
CA LEU A 727 -3.47 -25.92 12.46
C LEU A 727 -3.83 -26.92 11.36
N ALA A 728 -5.10 -27.33 11.26
CA ALA A 728 -5.59 -28.20 10.20
C ALA A 728 -5.69 -27.50 8.84
N ARG A 729 -5.61 -26.16 8.79
CA ARG A 729 -5.68 -25.40 7.53
C ARG A 729 -4.37 -25.47 6.76
N PRO A 730 -4.41 -25.43 5.41
CA PRO A 730 -3.20 -25.26 4.62
C PRO A 730 -2.52 -23.92 4.91
N TRP A 731 -1.19 -23.93 4.93
CA TRP A 731 -0.35 -22.74 5.03
C TRP A 731 -0.73 -21.68 3.99
N ALA A 732 -0.73 -20.40 4.37
CA ALA A 732 -1.13 -19.31 3.47
C ALA A 732 -0.39 -19.33 2.13
N ALA A 733 0.94 -19.54 2.15
CA ALA A 733 1.75 -19.63 0.94
C ALA A 733 1.33 -20.81 0.05
N ARG A 734 1.00 -21.98 0.63
CA ARG A 734 0.58 -23.18 -0.13
C ARG A 734 -0.81 -23.03 -0.76
N ARG A 735 -1.65 -22.14 -0.23
CA ARG A 735 -2.94 -21.78 -0.85
C ARG A 735 -2.76 -20.96 -2.11
N ARG A 736 -1.60 -20.31 -2.31
CA ARG A 736 -1.37 -19.43 -3.45
C ARG A 736 -0.89 -20.18 -4.68
N ARG A 737 -1.56 -19.91 -5.80
CA ARG A 737 -1.16 -20.38 -7.12
C ARG A 737 -0.40 -19.27 -7.82
N VAL A 738 0.84 -19.56 -8.20
CA VAL A 738 1.74 -18.58 -8.82
C VAL A 738 2.33 -19.12 -10.10
N GLY A 739 2.45 -18.26 -11.12
CA GLY A 739 3.05 -18.60 -12.41
C GLY A 739 4.57 -18.44 -12.46
N PHE A 740 5.20 -17.96 -11.39
CA PHE A 740 6.64 -17.84 -11.27
C PHE A 740 7.30 -19.22 -11.28
N ALA A 741 7.90 -19.58 -12.42
CA ALA A 741 8.65 -20.81 -12.61
C ALA A 741 10.13 -20.61 -12.26
N TRP A 742 10.65 -21.49 -11.40
CA TRP A 742 12.06 -21.54 -11.02
C TRP A 742 12.54 -22.99 -11.11
N ARG A 743 13.82 -23.20 -11.43
CA ARG A 743 14.44 -24.51 -11.72
C ARG A 743 13.87 -25.66 -10.89
N GLY A 744 13.39 -26.70 -11.58
CA GLY A 744 12.89 -27.93 -10.94
C GLY A 744 11.48 -27.83 -10.35
N GLN A 745 10.72 -26.76 -10.64
CA GLN A 745 9.33 -26.57 -10.22
C GLN A 745 8.43 -26.08 -11.35
#